data_AF-A0AAV0HTI1-F1
#
_entry.id   AF-A0AAV0HTI1-F1
#
_cell.length_a   1.000
_cell.length_b   1.000
_cell.length_c   1.000
_cell.angle_alpha   90.00
_cell.angle_beta   90.00
_cell.angle_gamma   90.00
#
_symmetry.space_group_name_H-M   'P 1'
#
loop_
_entity.id
_entity.type
_entity.pdbx_description
1 polymer ?
#
loop_
_entity_poly.entity_id
_entity_poly.type
_entity_poly.pdbx_seq_one_letter_code
_entity_poly.pdbx_strand_id
1 'polypeptide(L)'
;MGMYPLSVLVYLLWCMFLCLFQTRLCVLSSMECGGGGYWLGNCLQDSESSLSNSSSTSVTSSKAEIAEFSSSMKGSVSCEDLGGVGYFNTTCLLHSNVTLESDLHVYGTGNLGVLAHVSVLCPSEGCVIAFNMTGTVNIGQYAVISAGSVFLSAANLTMEDNSFINTTALGGLPPSQTSGTPVGFDGAGGGHGGRGASCLKKNDTSNWGGDVYGWSSLHRPSSYGSKGGGTSSEKKFGGNGGGRVMLQVEEIFYLNGSVVAEGGDGGVDGGGGSGGSIFVLAVKLKGYGFISAAGGMGLGGGGGGRVSLDCYSIQENVKVTVHGGYSIGCPENAGAAGTYFNADLLSLRVGNDNMTTETETPLLVFPVAPLWSNVVVENNAKVLVPLLWSRVQVRGQISSYCGGSIVFGLAKYPVSEFELVAEELLMSNSVIKVFGAFRVAVKVLLMWNSSIEIDGRGNTVVTASILEVRNLIDLRASSVISSNANLGVYGQGLLRLTGQGDAIKGQRLSLSLFYNITVGPGSLLQAPWGDDASRSLVTKSMCETEICPADIIVPPDDCHVNYTLSFSLQICRVEDLLVNGIVKGSIIHIHRARTIIIDTEGSITASELGCSTGIGKGEYINRAGSGAGHGGQGGSGYYNGILIDGGNAYGNADLPCELGSGTEGPNQSYRNIIGGGMIVMGSTHWPLLRLDLYGSLSADGQSPHDVLIEKNDSFIGGLGGGSGGTILLFVQMLMLAETSNLSAVGGNGGSLGGGGGGGGRVHFHWANFESGEEYVPVASINGTINSSGGAGDDGGLFGEGGTVTGRSCPKGLYGTFCEECPVGTFKVEEGSEESLCIPCSLKVPPGRAYFVYVRGGVTNTSCPYRCISDKYRMPNCYTPLEELMYAFGGPLLFVFVLSFLVVLIALFFNTLRIKYVRSSSYGPKSVAHQSHHHLPHLLSLSEVRGTRAEETQSHVYRMYFMGPNTFREPWHLPYSPPDAIISIVYEDAFNRFIDEINSVAAYDWWEGSVHSILSVLAYPCAWSWKQWRRKVKVHRLQEYVKSEYDHSCLRSCRSRALYKGMKVGATPDLMVAYIDFFLGGDEKRFDIVSTIKKRFPMCILFGGHGSYMSPYNLCSDTLITNLLGQHIPASVWHRLVAGLNAQLRTVRNGSIRTTLIPVIDWIRSHANPQIEFHGAKVELGWFQATASHYYQLGILVVTGEYAFQNTWEADKSDRMDLKKPR
;
A
#
# COMPACT_ATOMS: atom_id res chain seq x y z
N MET A 1 12.28 -79.40 39.46
CA MET A 1 12.92 -79.50 38.13
C MET A 1 11.94 -78.97 37.09
N GLY A 2 12.38 -78.17 36.11
CA GLY A 2 13.75 -77.67 35.97
C GLY A 2 14.12 -77.24 34.55
N MET A 3 13.68 -76.04 34.16
CA MET A 3 14.37 -75.10 33.27
C MET A 3 14.69 -75.52 31.82
N TYR A 4 14.08 -74.78 30.88
CA TYR A 4 14.72 -74.13 29.69
C TYR A 4 15.51 -74.99 28.66
N PRO A 5 15.83 -74.48 27.45
CA PRO A 5 15.51 -73.16 26.89
C PRO A 5 14.67 -73.17 25.61
N LEU A 6 13.76 -72.20 25.49
CA LEU A 6 13.30 -71.68 24.19
C LEU A 6 13.42 -70.14 24.07
N SER A 7 13.96 -69.49 25.11
CA SER A 7 13.97 -68.02 25.26
C SER A 7 15.05 -67.30 24.46
N VAL A 8 16.00 -68.02 23.86
CA VAL A 8 17.15 -67.41 23.14
C VAL A 8 16.79 -67.06 21.68
N LEU A 9 15.96 -67.88 21.02
CA LEU A 9 15.64 -67.68 19.60
C LEU A 9 14.78 -66.43 19.37
N VAL A 10 13.85 -66.13 20.28
CA VAL A 10 13.01 -64.92 20.22
C VAL A 10 13.82 -63.66 20.52
N TYR A 11 14.79 -63.72 21.43
CA TYR A 11 15.57 -62.54 21.84
C TYR A 11 16.50 -62.04 20.72
N LEU A 12 17.15 -62.95 19.99
CA LEU A 12 18.01 -62.60 18.84
C LEU A 12 17.21 -61.99 17.68
N LEU A 13 16.03 -62.52 17.38
CA LEU A 13 15.11 -61.93 16.39
C LEU A 13 14.63 -60.54 16.81
N TRP A 14 14.44 -60.30 18.12
CA TRP A 14 14.00 -58.99 18.62
C TRP A 14 15.12 -57.92 18.52
N CYS A 15 16.37 -58.26 18.85
CA CYS A 15 17.51 -57.35 18.69
C CYS A 15 17.77 -56.99 17.22
N MET A 16 17.69 -57.96 16.30
CA MET A 16 17.87 -57.70 14.86
C MET A 16 16.79 -56.74 14.30
N PHE A 17 15.57 -56.77 14.84
CA PHE A 17 14.51 -55.83 14.46
C PHE A 17 14.71 -54.42 15.04
N LEU A 18 15.33 -54.28 16.21
CA LEU A 18 15.58 -52.96 16.82
C LEU A 18 16.66 -52.17 16.06
N CYS A 19 17.80 -52.79 15.73
CA CYS A 19 18.89 -52.09 15.06
C CYS A 19 18.55 -51.63 13.63
N LEU A 20 17.59 -52.27 12.96
CA LEU A 20 17.13 -51.88 11.62
C LEU A 20 16.09 -50.75 11.60
N PHE A 21 15.52 -50.36 12.75
CA PHE A 21 14.50 -49.32 12.82
C PHE A 21 15.04 -47.93 13.22
N GLN A 22 16.36 -47.79 13.42
CA GLN A 22 16.94 -46.61 14.09
C GLN A 22 17.85 -45.73 13.21
N THR A 23 17.93 -45.98 11.89
CA THR A 23 18.83 -45.25 10.97
C THR A 23 18.21 -44.73 9.66
N ARG A 24 16.90 -44.93 9.41
CA ARG A 24 16.17 -44.30 8.29
C ARG A 24 14.71 -43.97 8.63
N LEU A 25 14.49 -42.91 9.40
CA LEU A 25 13.23 -42.13 9.33
C LEU A 25 13.38 -40.67 9.81
N CYS A 26 14.56 -40.09 9.56
CA CYS A 26 14.70 -38.70 9.12
C CYS A 26 15.14 -38.78 7.64
N VAL A 27 14.79 -37.87 6.72
CA VAL A 27 14.08 -36.57 6.82
C VAL A 27 12.91 -36.57 5.82
N LEU A 28 11.77 -35.95 6.16
CA LEU A 28 10.80 -35.33 5.24
C LEU A 28 9.53 -34.82 5.99
N SER A 29 9.60 -33.63 6.60
CA SER A 29 8.46 -32.69 6.76
C SER A 29 8.82 -31.45 7.58
N SER A 30 9.37 -30.45 6.88
CA SER A 30 9.17 -29.00 7.13
C SER A 30 9.15 -28.39 5.72
N MET A 31 8.13 -27.67 5.22
CA MET A 31 7.15 -26.74 5.82
C MET A 31 7.83 -25.48 6.41
N GLU A 32 7.40 -24.26 6.07
CA GLU A 32 6.25 -23.90 5.23
C GLU A 32 6.36 -22.50 4.61
N CYS A 33 5.63 -22.30 3.51
CA CYS A 33 5.26 -20.97 3.06
C CYS A 33 4.26 -20.35 4.05
N GLY A 34 4.62 -19.22 4.67
CA GLY A 34 3.65 -18.22 5.13
C GLY A 34 3.59 -17.06 4.12
N GLY A 35 2.45 -16.41 3.84
CA GLY A 35 1.12 -16.57 4.44
C GLY A 35 1.04 -16.00 5.86
N GLY A 36 0.28 -14.94 6.14
CA GLY A 36 -0.38 -13.99 5.22
C GLY A 36 -1.28 -13.00 5.97
N GLY A 37 -1.07 -11.68 5.82
CA GLY A 37 -1.94 -10.63 6.40
C GLY A 37 -1.93 -10.53 7.94
N TYR A 38 -2.87 -9.85 8.61
CA TYR A 38 -3.95 -8.97 8.11
C TYR A 38 -4.68 -8.19 9.26
N TRP A 39 -5.41 -7.12 8.91
CA TRP A 39 -6.58 -6.50 9.61
C TRP A 39 -6.40 -5.63 10.90
N LEU A 40 -7.45 -4.86 11.24
CA LEU A 40 -7.42 -3.61 12.05
C LEU A 40 -8.70 -3.35 12.90
N GLY A 41 -8.58 -2.76 14.11
CA GLY A 41 -9.67 -2.22 14.96
C GLY A 41 -10.05 -3.07 16.21
N ASN A 42 -10.65 -2.58 17.32
CA ASN A 42 -11.13 -1.24 17.81
C ASN A 42 -10.96 -1.17 19.38
N CYS A 43 -11.73 -0.55 20.32
CA CYS A 43 -13.02 0.21 20.38
C CYS A 43 -13.29 0.92 21.77
N LEU A 44 -14.31 1.81 21.84
CA LEU A 44 -15.42 2.05 22.84
C LEU A 44 -15.36 2.29 24.40
N GLN A 45 -16.48 2.87 24.93
CA GLN A 45 -17.08 2.87 26.31
C GLN A 45 -16.38 3.55 27.54
N ASP A 46 -17.02 4.07 28.62
CA ASP A 46 -18.42 4.51 28.96
C ASP A 46 -18.51 5.22 30.37
N SER A 47 -19.61 5.95 30.70
CA SER A 47 -20.37 6.00 32.00
C SER A 47 -21.15 7.34 32.29
N GLU A 48 -21.95 7.40 33.38
CA GLU A 48 -23.20 8.20 33.52
C GLU A 48 -23.21 9.37 34.54
N SER A 49 -24.15 10.34 34.39
CA SER A 49 -25.20 10.69 35.40
C SER A 49 -25.96 12.00 35.05
N SER A 50 -27.05 12.34 35.77
CA SER A 50 -28.16 13.18 35.27
C SER A 50 -28.63 14.33 36.19
N LEU A 51 -29.12 15.44 35.61
CA LEU A 51 -30.18 16.28 36.21
C LEU A 51 -30.97 17.13 35.19
N SER A 52 -32.16 17.59 35.59
CA SER A 52 -33.19 18.34 34.81
C SER A 52 -32.82 19.83 34.55
N ASN A 53 -33.49 20.62 33.69
CA ASN A 53 -34.92 20.59 33.33
C ASN A 53 -35.26 21.26 31.97
N SER A 54 -36.54 21.24 31.59
CA SER A 54 -37.10 21.58 30.27
C SER A 54 -37.02 23.04 29.79
N SER A 55 -36.81 23.23 28.48
CA SER A 55 -37.49 24.27 27.69
C SER A 55 -37.60 23.86 26.21
N SER A 56 -38.82 23.82 25.66
CA SER A 56 -39.05 23.64 24.22
C SER A 56 -39.03 24.99 23.50
N THR A 57 -38.04 25.23 22.64
CA THR A 57 -37.95 26.47 21.85
C THR A 57 -37.67 26.19 20.38
N SER A 58 -38.40 26.93 19.53
CA SER A 58 -38.37 26.94 18.07
C SER A 58 -36.96 27.08 17.47
N VAL A 59 -36.77 26.49 16.29
CA VAL A 59 -35.66 26.78 15.38
C VAL A 59 -35.59 28.28 15.11
N THR A 60 -34.61 28.96 15.69
CA THR A 60 -34.35 30.39 15.42
C THR A 60 -33.65 30.53 14.08
N SER A 61 -34.42 30.96 13.06
CA SER A 61 -33.86 31.53 11.84
C SER A 61 -32.82 32.60 12.20
N SER A 62 -31.60 32.46 11.66
CA SER A 62 -30.54 33.44 11.82
C SER A 62 -30.85 34.67 10.96
N LYS A 63 -31.64 35.61 11.50
CA LYS A 63 -31.73 36.98 10.99
C LYS A 63 -30.35 37.66 11.11
N ALA A 64 -29.51 37.47 10.10
CA ALA A 64 -28.45 38.42 9.79
C ALA A 64 -29.10 39.69 9.21
N GLU A 65 -28.47 40.84 9.45
CA GLU A 65 -29.10 42.14 9.25
C GLU A 65 -29.32 42.45 7.77
N ILE A 66 -30.60 42.61 7.39
CA ILE A 66 -30.95 43.40 6.22
C ILE A 66 -30.61 44.84 6.59
N ALA A 67 -29.61 45.43 5.95
CA ALA A 67 -29.39 46.86 6.01
C ALA A 67 -30.60 47.56 5.36
N GLU A 68 -31.49 48.12 6.18
CA GLU A 68 -32.66 48.85 5.69
C GLU A 68 -32.20 50.05 4.85
N PHE A 69 -32.36 49.96 3.53
CA PHE A 69 -32.16 51.07 2.60
C PHE A 69 -33.34 52.05 2.74
N SER A 70 -33.37 52.79 3.85
CA SER A 70 -34.39 53.79 4.16
C SER A 70 -34.17 55.09 3.36
N SER A 71 -34.02 54.99 2.04
CA SER A 71 -33.80 56.10 1.12
C SER A 71 -35.10 56.55 0.44
N SER A 72 -35.89 57.37 1.16
CA SER A 72 -36.85 58.34 0.59
C SER A 72 -37.69 57.85 -0.62
N MET A 73 -38.73 57.04 -0.37
CA MET A 73 -39.75 56.76 -1.39
C MET A 73 -40.36 58.05 -1.97
N LYS A 74 -40.23 58.24 -3.29
CA LYS A 74 -41.02 59.20 -4.07
C LYS A 74 -41.89 58.44 -5.06
N GLY A 75 -43.20 58.46 -4.83
CA GLY A 75 -44.20 57.88 -5.74
C GLY A 75 -44.39 56.38 -5.56
N SER A 76 -45.59 55.98 -5.12
CA SER A 76 -46.08 54.62 -5.30
C SER A 76 -46.63 54.49 -6.72
N VAL A 77 -45.87 53.86 -7.61
CA VAL A 77 -46.24 53.66 -9.02
C VAL A 77 -47.38 52.63 -9.11
N SER A 78 -48.40 52.89 -9.93
CA SER A 78 -49.50 51.96 -10.22
C SER A 78 -49.25 51.11 -11.48
N CYS A 79 -50.09 50.09 -11.72
CA CYS A 79 -50.01 49.28 -12.94
C CYS A 79 -50.33 50.11 -14.20
N GLU A 80 -51.25 51.07 -14.07
CA GLU A 80 -51.67 51.98 -15.16
C GLU A 80 -50.56 52.97 -15.52
N ASP A 81 -49.77 53.44 -14.53
CA ASP A 81 -48.58 54.28 -14.76
C ASP A 81 -47.47 53.54 -15.53
N LEU A 82 -47.44 52.20 -15.48
CA LEU A 82 -46.57 51.34 -16.28
C LEU A 82 -47.25 50.85 -17.58
N GLY A 83 -48.32 51.51 -18.04
CA GLY A 83 -48.97 51.15 -19.30
C GLY A 83 -49.56 49.73 -19.32
N GLY A 84 -49.97 49.24 -18.14
CA GLY A 84 -50.61 47.95 -17.93
C GLY A 84 -52.04 48.05 -17.40
N VAL A 85 -52.73 46.91 -17.35
CA VAL A 85 -54.10 46.79 -16.84
C VAL A 85 -54.13 45.97 -15.56
N GLY A 86 -54.83 46.47 -14.54
CA GLY A 86 -55.10 45.79 -13.27
C GLY A 86 -54.33 46.37 -12.09
N TYR A 87 -53.99 45.54 -11.10
CA TYR A 87 -53.36 45.97 -9.85
C TYR A 87 -52.29 44.96 -9.40
N PHE A 88 -51.18 45.44 -8.86
CA PHE A 88 -50.09 44.59 -8.34
C PHE A 88 -50.50 43.67 -7.16
N ASN A 89 -51.65 43.92 -6.52
CA ASN A 89 -52.22 43.05 -5.48
C ASN A 89 -53.16 41.95 -6.01
N THR A 90 -53.39 41.87 -7.32
CA THR A 90 -54.20 40.81 -7.95
C THR A 90 -53.51 40.27 -9.20
N THR A 91 -53.60 41.01 -10.30
CA THR A 91 -52.92 40.76 -11.56
C THR A 91 -52.65 42.10 -12.23
N CYS A 92 -51.39 42.37 -12.56
CA CYS A 92 -51.01 43.48 -13.45
C CYS A 92 -50.50 42.90 -14.77
N LEU A 93 -51.08 43.32 -15.90
CA LEU A 93 -50.65 42.90 -17.24
C LEU A 93 -50.12 44.11 -18.02
N LEU A 94 -48.79 44.18 -18.21
CA LEU A 94 -48.15 45.21 -19.03
C LEU A 94 -48.35 44.89 -20.51
N HIS A 95 -48.93 45.82 -21.25
CA HIS A 95 -49.28 45.64 -22.67
C HIS A 95 -48.74 46.75 -23.59
N SER A 96 -47.99 47.70 -23.05
CA SER A 96 -47.35 48.77 -23.81
C SER A 96 -45.95 49.05 -23.28
N ASN A 97 -45.08 49.61 -24.13
CA ASN A 97 -43.66 49.77 -23.81
C ASN A 97 -43.43 50.97 -22.89
N VAL A 98 -42.60 50.78 -21.87
CA VAL A 98 -42.31 51.79 -20.84
C VAL A 98 -40.84 52.18 -20.89
N THR A 99 -40.58 53.48 -20.96
CA THR A 99 -39.24 54.06 -20.81
C THR A 99 -39.19 54.89 -19.53
N LEU A 100 -38.28 54.53 -18.62
CA LEU A 100 -38.11 55.10 -17.28
C LEU A 100 -36.92 56.05 -17.25
N GLU A 101 -37.06 57.21 -16.61
CA GLU A 101 -35.96 58.17 -16.38
C GLU A 101 -35.28 57.99 -15.00
N SER A 102 -35.93 57.27 -14.09
CA SER A 102 -35.48 57.05 -12.71
C SER A 102 -35.78 55.62 -12.23
N ASP A 103 -35.20 55.25 -11.09
CA ASP A 103 -35.42 53.95 -10.44
C ASP A 103 -36.91 53.63 -10.23
N LEU A 104 -37.27 52.37 -10.48
CA LEU A 104 -38.61 51.83 -10.34
C LEU A 104 -38.61 50.74 -9.25
N HIS A 105 -39.39 50.96 -8.18
CA HIS A 105 -39.60 49.97 -7.13
C HIS A 105 -41.09 49.66 -6.99
N VAL A 106 -41.48 48.43 -7.36
CA VAL A 106 -42.85 47.91 -7.32
C VAL A 106 -42.94 46.81 -6.27
N TYR A 107 -43.99 46.86 -5.46
CA TYR A 107 -44.31 45.86 -4.44
C TYR A 107 -45.77 45.41 -4.63
N GLY A 108 -46.02 44.10 -4.65
CA GLY A 108 -47.35 43.54 -4.93
C GLY A 108 -47.59 42.17 -4.34
N THR A 109 -48.83 41.91 -3.95
CA THR A 109 -49.26 40.58 -3.43
C THR A 109 -49.84 39.64 -4.49
N GLY A 110 -49.98 40.11 -5.73
CA GLY A 110 -50.53 39.37 -6.86
C GLY A 110 -49.50 38.98 -7.92
N ASN A 111 -49.98 38.76 -9.14
CA ASN A 111 -49.16 38.34 -10.29
C ASN A 111 -48.78 39.53 -11.20
N LEU A 112 -47.66 39.40 -11.92
CA LEU A 112 -47.21 40.33 -12.95
C LEU A 112 -47.00 39.59 -14.28
N GLY A 113 -47.67 40.02 -15.35
CA GLY A 113 -47.45 39.53 -16.70
C GLY A 113 -46.92 40.62 -17.61
N VAL A 114 -45.75 40.42 -18.20
CA VAL A 114 -45.23 41.23 -19.30
C VAL A 114 -45.60 40.50 -20.59
N LEU A 115 -46.51 41.07 -21.38
CA LEU A 115 -46.99 40.42 -22.61
C LEU A 115 -45.90 40.36 -23.70
N ALA A 116 -46.10 39.49 -24.68
CA ALA A 116 -45.17 39.30 -25.78
C ALA A 116 -44.85 40.62 -26.51
N HIS A 117 -43.59 40.80 -26.91
CA HIS A 117 -43.03 42.02 -27.51
C HIS A 117 -43.06 43.31 -26.65
N VAL A 118 -43.48 43.25 -25.38
CA VAL A 118 -43.46 44.44 -24.48
C VAL A 118 -42.06 44.68 -23.92
N SER A 119 -41.61 45.94 -23.92
CA SER A 119 -40.33 46.34 -23.32
C SER A 119 -40.48 47.33 -22.15
N VAL A 120 -39.72 47.08 -21.08
CA VAL A 120 -39.58 47.95 -19.91
C VAL A 120 -38.11 48.35 -19.80
N LEU A 121 -37.79 49.61 -20.05
CA LEU A 121 -36.43 50.09 -20.28
C LEU A 121 -36.07 51.25 -19.35
N CYS A 122 -35.00 51.14 -18.58
CA CYS A 122 -34.32 52.27 -17.93
C CYS A 122 -32.90 52.40 -18.48
N PRO A 123 -32.62 53.33 -19.41
CA PRO A 123 -31.35 53.40 -20.13
C PRO A 123 -30.21 54.09 -19.37
N SER A 124 -30.44 54.58 -18.15
CA SER A 124 -29.45 55.26 -17.31
C SER A 124 -28.52 54.26 -16.60
N GLU A 125 -27.21 54.55 -16.62
CA GLU A 125 -26.18 53.71 -15.98
C GLU A 125 -26.47 53.50 -14.48
N GLY A 126 -26.60 52.25 -14.06
CA GLY A 126 -26.91 51.88 -12.68
C GLY A 126 -28.35 52.07 -12.23
N CYS A 127 -29.29 52.44 -13.12
CA CYS A 127 -30.72 52.54 -12.80
C CYS A 127 -31.30 51.20 -12.33
N VAL A 128 -32.18 51.23 -11.34
CA VAL A 128 -32.78 50.06 -10.70
C VAL A 128 -34.21 49.83 -11.19
N ILE A 129 -34.50 48.62 -11.67
CA ILE A 129 -35.86 48.09 -11.80
C ILE A 129 -36.01 46.96 -10.78
N ALA A 130 -36.95 47.12 -9.84
CA ALA A 130 -37.26 46.13 -8.82
C ALA A 130 -38.76 45.80 -8.83
N PHE A 131 -39.10 44.54 -9.15
CA PHE A 131 -40.45 44.00 -9.01
C PHE A 131 -40.45 42.96 -7.88
N ASN A 132 -41.07 43.28 -6.76
CA ASN A 132 -41.22 42.39 -5.62
C ASN A 132 -42.68 41.90 -5.53
N MET A 133 -42.94 40.72 -6.08
CA MET A 133 -44.26 40.11 -6.18
C MET A 133 -44.31 38.84 -5.31
N THR A 134 -45.41 38.59 -4.59
CA THR A 134 -45.62 37.29 -3.92
C THR A 134 -46.36 36.27 -4.78
N GLY A 135 -46.86 36.68 -5.95
CA GLY A 135 -47.50 35.79 -6.94
C GLY A 135 -46.53 35.32 -8.04
N THR A 136 -47.07 35.02 -9.22
CA THR A 136 -46.29 34.62 -10.39
C THR A 136 -45.79 35.82 -11.19
N VAL A 137 -44.60 35.71 -11.77
CA VAL A 137 -44.05 36.68 -12.73
C VAL A 137 -43.86 35.97 -14.07
N ASN A 138 -44.57 36.43 -15.10
CA ASN A 138 -44.55 35.85 -16.44
C ASN A 138 -43.96 36.88 -17.42
N ILE A 139 -42.87 36.53 -18.11
CA ILE A 139 -42.22 37.35 -19.14
C ILE A 139 -42.43 36.63 -20.48
N GLY A 140 -43.32 37.17 -21.30
CA GLY A 140 -43.76 36.57 -22.55
C GLY A 140 -42.73 36.62 -23.68
N GLN A 141 -43.02 35.91 -24.78
CA GLN A 141 -42.14 35.78 -25.93
C GLN A 141 -41.66 37.14 -26.46
N TYR A 142 -40.35 37.30 -26.70
CA TYR A 142 -39.73 38.56 -27.14
C TYR A 142 -39.92 39.78 -26.21
N ALA A 143 -40.41 39.62 -24.98
CA ALA A 143 -40.46 40.71 -24.00
C ALA A 143 -39.06 41.03 -23.43
N VAL A 144 -38.82 42.30 -23.09
CA VAL A 144 -37.50 42.79 -22.68
C VAL A 144 -37.60 43.65 -21.42
N ILE A 145 -36.88 43.26 -20.36
CA ILE A 145 -36.63 44.12 -19.19
C ILE A 145 -35.17 44.56 -19.25
N SER A 146 -34.91 45.88 -19.30
CA SER A 146 -33.55 46.44 -19.42
C SER A 146 -33.28 47.54 -18.41
N ALA A 147 -32.20 47.42 -17.64
CA ALA A 147 -31.77 48.40 -16.63
C ALA A 147 -30.30 48.22 -16.22
N GLY A 148 -29.78 49.11 -15.38
CA GLY A 148 -28.47 48.89 -14.73
C GLY A 148 -28.50 47.81 -13.65
N SER A 149 -29.59 47.73 -12.89
CA SER A 149 -29.90 46.64 -11.97
C SER A 149 -31.33 46.14 -12.18
N VAL A 150 -31.52 44.81 -12.24
CA VAL A 150 -32.84 44.17 -12.26
C VAL A 150 -32.99 43.24 -11.05
N PHE A 151 -33.96 43.52 -10.19
CA PHE A 151 -34.34 42.70 -9.04
C PHE A 151 -35.76 42.14 -9.27
N LEU A 152 -35.91 40.82 -9.40
CA LEU A 152 -37.21 40.17 -9.45
C LEU A 152 -37.38 39.24 -8.25
N SER A 153 -38.46 39.42 -7.48
CA SER A 153 -38.92 38.46 -6.48
C SER A 153 -40.30 37.93 -6.87
N ALA A 154 -40.49 36.62 -6.80
CA ALA A 154 -41.71 35.92 -7.22
C ALA A 154 -41.88 34.58 -6.48
N ALA A 155 -43.11 34.05 -6.42
CA ALA A 155 -43.31 32.64 -6.06
C ALA A 155 -42.85 31.72 -7.20
N ASN A 156 -43.24 32.03 -8.43
CA ASN A 156 -42.81 31.36 -9.66
C ASN A 156 -42.47 32.38 -10.74
N LEU A 157 -41.40 32.14 -11.50
CA LEU A 157 -40.93 33.00 -12.59
C LEU A 157 -40.88 32.20 -13.89
N THR A 158 -41.51 32.69 -14.96
CA THR A 158 -41.46 32.05 -16.29
C THR A 158 -40.98 33.03 -17.35
N MET A 159 -39.88 32.71 -18.02
CA MET A 159 -39.31 33.43 -19.16
C MET A 159 -39.49 32.59 -20.42
N GLU A 160 -40.38 33.02 -21.31
CA GLU A 160 -40.65 32.37 -22.60
C GLU A 160 -39.50 32.56 -23.60
N ASP A 161 -39.53 31.80 -24.70
CA ASP A 161 -38.51 31.82 -25.75
C ASP A 161 -38.19 33.25 -26.25
N ASN A 162 -36.91 33.56 -26.43
CA ASN A 162 -36.43 34.89 -26.85
C ASN A 162 -36.84 36.07 -25.96
N SER A 163 -37.32 35.85 -24.73
CA SER A 163 -37.42 36.93 -23.73
C SER A 163 -36.05 37.30 -23.17
N PHE A 164 -35.88 38.55 -22.72
CA PHE A 164 -34.60 39.07 -22.23
C PHE A 164 -34.74 39.81 -20.90
N ILE A 165 -33.89 39.46 -19.93
CA ILE A 165 -33.48 40.36 -18.84
C ILE A 165 -32.07 40.84 -19.21
N ASN A 166 -31.92 42.12 -19.53
CA ASN A 166 -30.70 42.68 -20.08
C ASN A 166 -30.14 43.79 -19.19
N THR A 167 -28.90 43.66 -18.76
CA THR A 167 -28.16 44.70 -18.04
C THR A 167 -26.77 44.92 -18.65
N THR A 168 -26.58 44.54 -19.91
CA THR A 168 -25.30 44.66 -20.64
C THR A 168 -24.93 46.14 -20.83
N ALA A 169 -23.68 46.49 -20.53
CA ALA A 169 -23.13 47.84 -20.65
C ALA A 169 -23.87 48.96 -19.84
N LEU A 170 -24.82 48.61 -18.97
CA LEU A 170 -25.59 49.54 -18.12
C LEU A 170 -25.11 49.58 -16.67
N GLY A 171 -23.96 48.96 -16.34
CA GLY A 171 -23.40 48.95 -15.00
C GLY A 171 -23.08 50.36 -14.49
N GLY A 172 -23.54 50.67 -13.28
CA GLY A 172 -23.15 51.88 -12.56
C GLY A 172 -21.72 51.80 -12.02
N LEU A 173 -21.34 52.75 -11.16
CA LEU A 173 -19.97 52.80 -10.61
C LEU A 173 -19.62 51.52 -9.80
N PRO A 174 -18.42 50.94 -10.00
CA PRO A 174 -17.92 49.85 -9.17
C PRO A 174 -17.66 50.33 -7.73
N PRO A 175 -17.50 49.42 -6.75
CA PRO A 175 -17.28 49.82 -5.36
C PRO A 175 -16.07 50.75 -5.19
N SER A 176 -16.20 51.76 -4.33
CA SER A 176 -15.11 52.69 -4.03
C SER A 176 -13.88 51.93 -3.54
N GLN A 177 -12.68 52.35 -3.97
CA GLN A 177 -11.38 51.71 -3.71
C GLN A 177 -11.04 50.46 -4.53
N THR A 178 -11.87 49.99 -5.47
CA THR A 178 -11.47 48.89 -6.37
C THR A 178 -10.53 49.33 -7.49
N SER A 179 -9.51 48.52 -7.78
CA SER A 179 -8.59 48.64 -8.94
C SER A 179 -9.13 48.02 -10.24
N GLY A 180 -10.43 47.74 -10.33
CA GLY A 180 -11.04 47.09 -11.49
C GLY A 180 -11.25 47.98 -12.71
N THR A 181 -11.20 49.30 -12.56
CA THR A 181 -11.11 50.23 -13.69
C THR A 181 -9.63 50.57 -13.90
N PRO A 182 -9.03 50.31 -15.09
CA PRO A 182 -7.62 50.57 -15.32
C PRO A 182 -7.22 52.04 -15.17
N VAL A 183 -5.99 52.27 -14.72
CA VAL A 183 -5.40 53.61 -14.61
C VAL A 183 -4.40 53.81 -15.74
N GLY A 184 -4.61 54.81 -16.58
CA GLY A 184 -3.74 55.11 -17.73
C GLY A 184 -4.53 55.41 -19.00
N PHE A 185 -3.83 55.39 -20.14
CA PHE A 185 -4.41 55.58 -21.47
C PHE A 185 -4.03 54.42 -22.42
N ASP A 186 -3.88 53.24 -21.83
CA ASP A 186 -3.27 52.07 -22.48
C ASP A 186 -4.32 51.14 -23.12
N GLY A 187 -5.59 51.53 -23.13
CA GLY A 187 -6.72 50.76 -23.68
C GLY A 187 -6.96 49.39 -23.02
N ALA A 188 -6.48 49.18 -21.78
CA ALA A 188 -6.64 47.93 -21.06
C ALA A 188 -8.11 47.68 -20.66
N GLY A 189 -8.51 46.41 -20.55
CA GLY A 189 -9.87 46.01 -20.18
C GLY A 189 -10.17 46.19 -18.69
N GLY A 190 -11.44 46.40 -18.36
CA GLY A 190 -11.93 46.39 -16.97
C GLY A 190 -11.87 45.00 -16.35
N GLY A 191 -11.83 44.90 -15.02
CA GLY A 191 -11.88 43.65 -14.26
C GLY A 191 -13.02 43.64 -13.23
N HIS A 192 -13.49 42.45 -12.85
CA HIS A 192 -14.48 42.27 -11.78
C HIS A 192 -14.47 40.83 -11.24
N GLY A 193 -14.93 39.86 -12.05
CA GLY A 193 -14.89 38.43 -11.74
C GLY A 193 -13.53 37.82 -12.05
N GLY A 194 -13.09 38.03 -13.29
CA GLY A 194 -11.71 37.91 -13.77
C GLY A 194 -11.05 39.26 -14.01
N ARG A 195 -9.73 39.25 -14.24
CA ARG A 195 -8.95 40.44 -14.64
C ARG A 195 -9.20 40.83 -16.09
N GLY A 196 -9.15 42.12 -16.38
CA GLY A 196 -9.11 42.60 -17.78
C GLY A 196 -7.73 42.42 -18.41
N ALA A 197 -7.66 42.37 -19.73
CA ALA A 197 -6.41 42.23 -20.47
C ALA A 197 -5.68 43.56 -20.68
N SER A 198 -4.35 43.50 -20.83
CA SER A 198 -3.52 44.62 -21.30
C SER A 198 -2.55 44.15 -22.40
N CYS A 199 -2.32 45.00 -23.39
CA CYS A 199 -1.49 44.68 -24.56
C CYS A 199 -0.10 45.36 -24.56
N LEU A 200 0.26 46.10 -23.50
CA LEU A 200 1.54 46.81 -23.44
C LEU A 200 2.74 45.87 -23.22
N LYS A 201 3.49 45.60 -24.28
CA LYS A 201 4.82 44.97 -24.21
C LYS A 201 5.89 45.96 -23.72
N LYS A 202 5.90 46.25 -22.42
CA LYS A 202 7.09 46.71 -21.68
C LYS A 202 7.68 45.54 -20.89
N ASN A 203 8.97 45.59 -20.56
CA ASN A 203 9.72 44.47 -19.96
C ASN A 203 9.35 44.13 -18.50
N ASP A 204 8.16 44.51 -18.02
CA ASP A 204 7.77 44.45 -16.61
C ASP A 204 6.44 43.73 -16.36
N THR A 205 6.35 42.46 -16.75
CA THR A 205 5.62 41.37 -16.05
C THR A 205 4.11 41.47 -15.72
N SER A 206 3.39 42.56 -16.01
CA SER A 206 1.96 42.70 -15.68
C SER A 206 1.11 42.92 -16.95
N ASN A 207 0.77 41.82 -17.63
CA ASN A 207 -0.03 41.83 -18.87
C ASN A 207 -1.54 42.02 -18.64
N TRP A 208 -1.94 42.58 -17.49
CA TRP A 208 -3.33 42.71 -17.05
C TRP A 208 -3.74 44.16 -16.82
N GLY A 209 -5.04 44.42 -16.94
CA GLY A 209 -5.69 45.72 -16.79
C GLY A 209 -6.35 45.86 -15.42
N GLY A 210 -7.68 45.85 -15.38
CA GLY A 210 -8.43 45.97 -14.14
C GLY A 210 -8.32 44.71 -13.26
N ASP A 211 -8.21 44.89 -11.94
CA ASP A 211 -8.20 43.78 -10.97
C ASP A 211 -9.61 43.27 -10.60
N VAL A 212 -9.67 42.14 -9.90
CA VAL A 212 -10.91 41.52 -9.43
C VAL A 212 -11.40 42.10 -8.09
N TYR A 213 -12.71 42.03 -7.86
CA TYR A 213 -13.34 42.37 -6.58
C TYR A 213 -14.64 41.57 -6.37
N GLY A 214 -15.29 41.74 -5.22
CA GLY A 214 -16.52 40.99 -4.87
C GLY A 214 -16.29 39.53 -4.46
N TRP A 215 -15.06 39.14 -4.14
CA TRP A 215 -14.75 37.75 -3.75
C TRP A 215 -15.48 37.29 -2.48
N SER A 216 -15.62 38.16 -1.48
CA SER A 216 -16.36 37.87 -0.24
C SER A 216 -17.85 37.60 -0.47
N SER A 217 -18.42 38.13 -1.55
CA SER A 217 -19.80 37.90 -1.97
C SER A 217 -19.94 36.92 -3.14
N LEU A 218 -18.95 36.04 -3.38
CA LEU A 218 -18.99 35.01 -4.44
C LEU A 218 -20.29 34.18 -4.45
N HIS A 219 -20.84 33.87 -3.27
CA HIS A 219 -22.09 33.12 -3.09
C HIS A 219 -23.35 33.92 -3.45
N ARG A 220 -23.30 35.26 -3.38
CA ARG A 220 -24.40 36.21 -3.64
C ARG A 220 -23.84 37.47 -4.32
N PRO A 221 -23.39 37.36 -5.58
CA PRO A 221 -22.70 38.46 -6.25
C PRO A 221 -23.66 39.61 -6.53
N SER A 222 -23.26 40.82 -6.14
CA SER A 222 -24.14 42.00 -6.12
C SER A 222 -23.44 43.30 -6.54
N SER A 223 -22.37 43.19 -7.33
CA SER A 223 -21.52 44.31 -7.79
C SER A 223 -21.76 44.66 -9.26
N TYR A 224 -21.61 45.94 -9.62
CA TYR A 224 -21.47 46.32 -11.03
C TYR A 224 -20.10 45.89 -11.55
N GLY A 225 -19.99 45.66 -12.85
CA GLY A 225 -18.69 45.54 -13.53
C GLY A 225 -18.02 46.92 -13.69
N SER A 226 -16.70 46.91 -13.80
CA SER A 226 -15.90 48.10 -14.11
C SER A 226 -15.86 48.39 -15.61
N LYS A 227 -15.74 49.68 -15.95
CA LYS A 227 -15.49 50.17 -17.31
C LYS A 227 -14.04 49.86 -17.75
N GLY A 228 -13.82 49.73 -19.06
CA GLY A 228 -12.47 49.63 -19.63
C GLY A 228 -11.71 50.95 -19.58
N GLY A 229 -10.38 50.86 -19.63
CA GLY A 229 -9.50 52.03 -19.76
C GLY A 229 -9.56 52.62 -21.17
N GLY A 230 -9.49 53.95 -21.28
CA GLY A 230 -9.46 54.64 -22.57
C GLY A 230 -8.08 54.66 -23.23
N THR A 231 -8.00 55.31 -24.39
CA THR A 231 -6.75 55.53 -25.16
C THR A 231 -6.27 56.99 -25.17
N SER A 232 -7.04 57.94 -24.63
CA SER A 232 -6.64 59.36 -24.58
C SER A 232 -7.18 60.11 -23.37
N SER A 233 -6.61 61.29 -23.10
CA SER A 233 -7.08 62.21 -22.06
C SER A 233 -8.51 62.71 -22.29
N GLU A 234 -8.98 62.67 -23.53
CA GLU A 234 -10.34 63.05 -23.96
C GLU A 234 -11.30 61.86 -23.83
N LYS A 235 -10.93 60.69 -24.36
CA LYS A 235 -11.63 59.41 -24.18
C LYS A 235 -11.01 58.62 -23.02
N LYS A 236 -11.36 59.00 -21.78
CA LYS A 236 -10.77 58.41 -20.55
C LYS A 236 -11.19 56.95 -20.27
N PHE A 237 -12.32 56.53 -20.81
CA PHE A 237 -12.88 55.18 -20.61
C PHE A 237 -13.18 54.53 -21.96
N GLY A 238 -13.07 53.20 -22.01
CA GLY A 238 -13.56 52.37 -23.10
C GLY A 238 -14.99 51.91 -22.85
N GLY A 239 -15.26 50.61 -23.04
CA GLY A 239 -16.58 50.02 -22.87
C GLY A 239 -17.09 50.05 -21.42
N ASN A 240 -18.41 50.21 -21.26
CA ASN A 240 -19.07 50.23 -19.95
C ASN A 240 -19.08 48.85 -19.28
N GLY A 241 -19.10 48.81 -17.94
CA GLY A 241 -19.27 47.56 -17.20
C GLY A 241 -20.70 46.98 -17.29
N GLY A 242 -20.83 45.68 -17.02
CA GLY A 242 -22.11 44.99 -16.91
C GLY A 242 -22.86 45.34 -15.61
N GLY A 243 -24.18 45.24 -15.67
CA GLY A 243 -25.10 45.54 -14.58
C GLY A 243 -25.20 44.48 -13.47
N ARG A 244 -26.34 44.46 -12.78
CA ARG A 244 -26.67 43.47 -11.74
C ARG A 244 -28.01 42.82 -12.05
N VAL A 245 -28.10 41.50 -11.94
CA VAL A 245 -29.39 40.79 -11.93
C VAL A 245 -29.49 39.98 -10.64
N MET A 246 -30.62 40.09 -9.95
CA MET A 246 -30.96 39.27 -8.79
C MET A 246 -32.38 38.72 -8.96
N LEU A 247 -32.48 37.40 -9.10
CA LEU A 247 -33.74 36.67 -9.23
C LEU A 247 -33.95 35.85 -7.95
N GLN A 248 -35.06 36.08 -7.25
CA GLN A 248 -35.45 35.35 -6.06
C GLN A 248 -36.82 34.70 -6.29
N VAL A 249 -36.83 33.38 -6.42
CA VAL A 249 -38.01 32.60 -6.81
C VAL A 249 -38.28 31.54 -5.75
N GLU A 250 -39.45 31.54 -5.12
CA GLU A 250 -39.71 30.63 -3.99
C GLU A 250 -39.89 29.16 -4.41
N GLU A 251 -40.42 28.90 -5.62
CA GLU A 251 -40.68 27.55 -6.12
C GLU A 251 -39.91 27.23 -7.42
N ILE A 252 -40.42 27.67 -8.58
CA ILE A 252 -39.90 27.27 -9.90
C ILE A 252 -39.56 28.49 -10.76
N PHE A 253 -38.32 28.51 -11.26
CA PHE A 253 -37.87 29.37 -12.35
C PHE A 253 -37.80 28.53 -13.64
N TYR A 254 -38.63 28.88 -14.62
CA TYR A 254 -38.61 28.31 -15.96
C TYR A 254 -37.96 29.31 -16.93
N LEU A 255 -36.82 28.95 -17.52
CA LEU A 255 -35.96 29.84 -18.30
C LEU A 255 -35.73 29.29 -19.72
N ASN A 256 -36.50 29.78 -20.69
CA ASN A 256 -36.20 29.65 -22.12
C ASN A 256 -35.67 30.94 -22.77
N GLY A 257 -35.78 32.07 -22.07
CA GLY A 257 -35.17 33.35 -22.46
C GLY A 257 -33.68 33.47 -22.12
N SER A 258 -33.16 34.70 -22.15
CA SER A 258 -31.79 35.06 -21.79
C SER A 258 -31.73 36.02 -20.59
N VAL A 259 -30.79 35.78 -19.67
CA VAL A 259 -30.46 36.69 -18.55
C VAL A 259 -29.01 37.14 -18.72
N VAL A 260 -28.80 38.43 -18.99
CA VAL A 260 -27.52 38.93 -19.53
C VAL A 260 -27.03 40.15 -18.75
N ALA A 261 -25.78 40.12 -18.31
CA ALA A 261 -25.10 41.20 -17.59
C ALA A 261 -23.67 41.40 -18.12
N GLU A 262 -23.52 41.54 -19.43
CA GLU A 262 -22.22 41.56 -20.10
C GLU A 262 -21.55 42.94 -20.06
N GLY A 263 -20.22 42.95 -20.18
CA GLY A 263 -19.46 44.17 -20.41
C GLY A 263 -19.71 44.71 -21.83
N GLY A 264 -19.80 46.02 -21.98
CA GLY A 264 -19.87 46.68 -23.28
C GLY A 264 -18.53 46.74 -23.98
N ASP A 265 -18.56 46.79 -25.31
CA ASP A 265 -17.36 46.86 -26.15
C ASP A 265 -16.70 48.26 -26.12
N GLY A 266 -15.36 48.29 -26.04
CA GLY A 266 -14.54 49.48 -26.22
C GLY A 266 -13.97 49.65 -27.65
N GLY A 267 -14.00 48.59 -28.45
CA GLY A 267 -13.45 48.59 -29.82
C GLY A 267 -11.95 48.85 -29.88
N VAL A 268 -11.47 49.51 -30.94
CA VAL A 268 -10.05 49.89 -31.08
C VAL A 268 -9.65 51.12 -30.25
N ASP A 269 -10.61 51.94 -29.84
CA ASP A 269 -10.39 53.23 -29.15
C ASP A 269 -10.35 53.10 -27.62
N GLY A 270 -10.55 51.90 -27.05
CA GLY A 270 -10.53 51.66 -25.61
C GLY A 270 -10.66 50.19 -25.26
N GLY A 271 -10.39 49.86 -24.00
CA GLY A 271 -10.57 48.50 -23.48
C GLY A 271 -12.03 48.13 -23.29
N GLY A 272 -12.31 46.83 -23.29
CA GLY A 272 -13.65 46.31 -23.03
C GLY A 272 -14.07 46.48 -21.57
N GLY A 273 -15.36 46.67 -21.33
CA GLY A 273 -15.92 46.63 -19.98
C GLY A 273 -15.95 45.22 -19.42
N SER A 274 -15.92 45.08 -18.09
CA SER A 274 -16.04 43.77 -17.44
C SER A 274 -17.49 43.34 -17.24
N GLY A 275 -17.71 42.02 -17.17
CA GLY A 275 -19.02 41.44 -16.87
C GLY A 275 -19.53 41.80 -15.46
N GLY A 276 -20.85 41.87 -15.31
CA GLY A 276 -21.55 42.28 -14.10
C GLY A 276 -21.70 41.17 -13.06
N SER A 277 -22.79 41.24 -12.28
CA SER A 277 -23.20 40.19 -11.33
C SER A 277 -24.56 39.60 -11.69
N ILE A 278 -24.71 38.28 -11.61
CA ILE A 278 -26.00 37.59 -11.66
C ILE A 278 -26.12 36.67 -10.46
N PHE A 279 -27.17 36.84 -9.66
CA PHE A 279 -27.57 35.92 -8.60
C PHE A 279 -28.96 35.36 -8.88
N VAL A 280 -29.13 34.04 -8.78
CA VAL A 280 -30.42 33.36 -8.91
C VAL A 280 -30.61 32.45 -7.72
N LEU A 281 -31.72 32.62 -7.00
CA LEU A 281 -32.19 31.78 -5.91
C LEU A 281 -33.51 31.13 -6.34
N ALA A 282 -33.57 29.79 -6.39
CA ALA A 282 -34.77 29.04 -6.74
C ALA A 282 -34.77 27.64 -6.12
N VAL A 283 -35.94 27.04 -5.84
CA VAL A 283 -35.97 25.61 -5.46
C VAL A 283 -35.78 24.72 -6.71
N LYS A 284 -36.31 25.14 -7.87
CA LYS A 284 -36.11 24.45 -9.16
C LYS A 284 -35.83 25.43 -10.29
N LEU A 285 -34.73 25.23 -11.01
CA LEU A 285 -34.43 25.85 -12.30
C LEU A 285 -34.71 24.85 -13.43
N LYS A 286 -35.43 25.28 -14.46
CA LYS A 286 -35.81 24.51 -15.66
C LYS A 286 -35.59 25.30 -16.94
N GLY A 287 -35.58 24.63 -18.08
CA GLY A 287 -35.55 25.22 -19.42
C GLY A 287 -34.22 25.08 -20.16
N TYR A 288 -34.17 25.69 -21.34
CA TYR A 288 -33.03 25.62 -22.27
C TYR A 288 -32.38 26.98 -22.54
N GLY A 289 -32.72 27.99 -21.73
CA GLY A 289 -32.26 29.36 -21.86
C GLY A 289 -30.81 29.58 -21.42
N PHE A 290 -30.45 30.87 -21.37
CA PHE A 290 -29.05 31.33 -21.33
C PHE A 290 -28.82 32.33 -20.20
N ILE A 291 -27.70 32.20 -19.49
CA ILE A 291 -27.26 33.14 -18.45
C ILE A 291 -25.82 33.57 -18.74
N SER A 292 -25.58 34.86 -18.97
CA SER A 292 -24.25 35.36 -19.34
C SER A 292 -23.81 36.60 -18.57
N ALA A 293 -22.59 36.57 -18.07
CA ALA A 293 -21.88 37.73 -17.51
C ALA A 293 -20.47 37.82 -18.11
N ALA A 294 -20.36 37.72 -19.43
CA ALA A 294 -19.09 37.83 -20.15
C ALA A 294 -18.49 39.24 -20.14
N GLY A 295 -17.18 39.35 -20.39
CA GLY A 295 -16.48 40.61 -20.62
C GLY A 295 -16.63 41.11 -22.07
N GLY A 296 -16.63 42.43 -22.27
CA GLY A 296 -16.73 43.06 -23.59
C GLY A 296 -15.40 43.08 -24.36
N MET A 297 -15.49 43.21 -25.69
CA MET A 297 -14.35 43.31 -26.60
C MET A 297 -13.71 44.69 -26.55
N GLY A 298 -12.38 44.79 -26.66
CA GLY A 298 -11.70 46.08 -26.78
C GLY A 298 -10.24 45.94 -27.16
N LEU A 299 -9.46 47.02 -27.06
CA LEU A 299 -8.02 46.97 -27.32
C LEU A 299 -7.36 45.91 -26.43
N GLY A 300 -7.55 46.00 -25.11
CA GLY A 300 -7.60 44.84 -24.21
C GLY A 300 -9.05 44.50 -23.86
N GLY A 301 -9.42 43.22 -23.94
CA GLY A 301 -10.75 42.72 -23.58
C GLY A 301 -11.02 42.76 -22.07
N GLY A 302 -12.28 42.98 -21.69
CA GLY A 302 -12.69 43.03 -20.28
C GLY A 302 -12.69 41.65 -19.62
N GLY A 303 -12.51 41.59 -18.31
CA GLY A 303 -12.63 40.36 -17.52
C GLY A 303 -14.09 39.91 -17.38
N GLY A 304 -14.31 38.61 -17.25
CA GLY A 304 -15.63 38.05 -16.98
C GLY A 304 -16.20 38.48 -15.63
N GLY A 305 -17.51 38.40 -15.47
CA GLY A 305 -18.26 38.79 -14.28
C GLY A 305 -18.40 37.67 -13.23
N ARG A 306 -19.45 37.74 -12.41
CA ARG A 306 -19.77 36.72 -11.40
C ARG A 306 -21.20 36.23 -11.54
N VAL A 307 -21.37 34.92 -11.66
CA VAL A 307 -22.69 34.26 -11.66
C VAL A 307 -22.76 33.32 -10.46
N SER A 308 -23.82 33.40 -9.66
CA SER A 308 -24.12 32.37 -8.67
C SER A 308 -25.55 31.87 -8.77
N LEU A 309 -25.70 30.54 -8.78
CA LEU A 309 -26.97 29.83 -8.80
C LEU A 309 -27.13 29.06 -7.47
N ASP A 310 -28.08 29.51 -6.65
CA ASP A 310 -28.51 28.94 -5.38
C ASP A 310 -29.81 28.14 -5.66
N CYS A 311 -29.61 26.95 -6.27
CA CYS A 311 -30.67 26.16 -6.91
C CYS A 311 -30.62 24.68 -6.51
N TYR A 312 -31.55 24.22 -5.68
CA TYR A 312 -31.62 22.83 -5.18
C TYR A 312 -31.84 21.77 -6.29
N SER A 313 -32.43 22.16 -7.42
CA SER A 313 -32.50 21.30 -8.61
C SER A 313 -32.40 22.14 -9.87
N ILE A 314 -31.33 21.92 -10.65
CA ILE A 314 -31.22 22.40 -12.03
C ILE A 314 -31.60 21.23 -12.94
N GLN A 315 -32.57 21.46 -13.82
CA GLN A 315 -33.10 20.47 -14.76
C GLN A 315 -33.09 21.06 -16.17
N GLU A 316 -33.03 20.18 -17.18
CA GLU A 316 -32.74 20.58 -18.57
C GLU A 316 -31.37 21.30 -18.69
N ASN A 317 -31.01 21.83 -19.87
CA ASN A 317 -29.62 22.20 -20.18
C ASN A 317 -29.40 23.72 -20.27
N VAL A 318 -29.70 24.44 -19.19
CA VAL A 318 -29.46 25.89 -19.07
C VAL A 318 -27.96 26.18 -19.22
N LYS A 319 -27.57 27.01 -20.22
CA LYS A 319 -26.17 27.36 -20.47
C LYS A 319 -25.78 28.60 -19.65
N VAL A 320 -24.66 28.51 -18.93
CA VAL A 320 -24.05 29.63 -18.18
C VAL A 320 -22.70 30.00 -18.81
N THR A 321 -22.45 31.28 -19.05
CA THR A 321 -21.17 31.81 -19.57
C THR A 321 -20.63 32.97 -18.74
N VAL A 322 -19.33 32.91 -18.45
CA VAL A 322 -18.60 33.92 -17.66
C VAL A 322 -17.23 34.26 -18.26
N HIS A 323 -17.00 33.97 -19.54
CA HIS A 323 -15.69 34.17 -20.17
C HIS A 323 -15.27 35.66 -20.23
N GLY A 324 -13.97 35.92 -20.37
CA GLY A 324 -13.47 37.25 -20.69
C GLY A 324 -13.87 37.72 -22.09
N GLY A 325 -13.61 38.99 -22.39
CA GLY A 325 -13.78 39.58 -23.72
C GLY A 325 -12.53 39.44 -24.58
N TYR A 326 -12.73 39.49 -25.90
CA TYR A 326 -11.63 39.38 -26.86
C TYR A 326 -10.77 40.68 -26.93
N SER A 327 -9.46 40.50 -27.11
CA SER A 327 -8.48 41.60 -27.18
C SER A 327 -8.03 41.86 -28.61
N ILE A 328 -8.39 43.03 -29.15
CA ILE A 328 -8.05 43.45 -30.52
C ILE A 328 -6.56 43.80 -30.66
N GLY A 329 -5.96 44.42 -29.64
CA GLY A 329 -4.55 44.81 -29.64
C GLY A 329 -3.57 43.67 -29.34
N CYS A 330 -4.06 42.55 -28.81
CA CYS A 330 -3.27 41.38 -28.48
C CYS A 330 -4.13 40.10 -28.47
N PRO A 331 -4.37 39.48 -29.64
CA PRO A 331 -5.27 38.31 -29.80
C PRO A 331 -4.98 37.11 -28.88
N GLU A 332 -3.71 36.89 -28.53
CA GLU A 332 -3.25 35.81 -27.63
C GLU A 332 -3.63 36.07 -26.16
N ASN A 333 -3.98 37.30 -25.79
CA ASN A 333 -4.28 37.73 -24.43
C ASN A 333 -5.70 38.34 -24.33
N ALA A 334 -6.74 37.51 -24.49
CA ALA A 334 -8.11 37.88 -24.12
C ALA A 334 -8.24 38.19 -22.62
N GLY A 335 -9.34 38.79 -22.17
CA GLY A 335 -9.63 38.94 -20.74
C GLY A 335 -9.71 37.61 -20.00
N ALA A 336 -9.49 37.62 -18.69
CA ALA A 336 -9.60 36.42 -17.86
C ALA A 336 -11.06 36.05 -17.60
N ALA A 337 -11.28 34.75 -17.38
CA ALA A 337 -12.59 34.21 -17.04
C ALA A 337 -13.13 34.78 -15.71
N GLY A 338 -14.43 34.97 -15.67
CA GLY A 338 -15.20 35.21 -14.46
C GLY A 338 -15.44 33.93 -13.65
N THR A 339 -16.25 34.05 -12.60
CA THR A 339 -16.55 32.92 -11.71
C THR A 339 -18.02 32.52 -11.79
N TYR A 340 -18.29 31.25 -12.10
CA TYR A 340 -19.60 30.63 -11.91
C TYR A 340 -19.57 29.77 -10.64
N PHE A 341 -20.44 30.07 -9.67
CA PHE A 341 -20.57 29.34 -8.41
C PHE A 341 -21.95 28.71 -8.28
N ASN A 342 -22.03 27.40 -8.08
CA ASN A 342 -23.26 26.74 -7.65
C ASN A 342 -23.26 26.66 -6.11
N ALA A 343 -24.22 27.32 -5.46
CA ALA A 343 -24.22 27.48 -4.02
C ALA A 343 -24.81 26.27 -3.26
N ASP A 344 -25.77 25.55 -3.86
CA ASP A 344 -26.32 24.30 -3.30
C ASP A 344 -25.25 23.19 -3.27
N LEU A 345 -24.55 23.01 -4.40
CA LEU A 345 -23.45 22.05 -4.51
C LEU A 345 -22.15 22.54 -3.86
N LEU A 346 -22.04 23.83 -3.50
CA LEU A 346 -20.79 24.50 -3.09
C LEU A 346 -19.63 24.28 -4.10
N SER A 347 -19.90 24.45 -5.40
CA SER A 347 -18.98 24.13 -6.49
C SER A 347 -18.59 25.38 -7.28
N LEU A 348 -17.28 25.60 -7.50
CA LEU A 348 -16.74 26.70 -8.30
C LEU A 348 -16.31 26.20 -9.70
N ARG A 349 -16.71 26.91 -10.75
CA ARG A 349 -16.28 26.68 -12.14
C ARG A 349 -15.72 27.97 -12.74
N VAL A 350 -14.56 27.87 -13.38
CA VAL A 350 -13.88 28.96 -14.10
C VAL A 350 -13.55 28.46 -15.51
N GLY A 351 -14.18 29.05 -16.52
CA GLY A 351 -14.02 28.65 -17.92
C GLY A 351 -13.98 29.88 -18.83
N ASN A 352 -13.05 29.89 -19.80
CA ASN A 352 -12.85 31.02 -20.71
C ASN A 352 -13.36 30.76 -22.14
N ASP A 353 -14.27 29.78 -22.31
CA ASP A 353 -14.84 29.32 -23.59
C ASP A 353 -13.79 29.17 -24.72
N ASN A 354 -12.62 28.63 -24.35
CA ASN A 354 -11.47 28.32 -25.20
C ASN A 354 -10.69 29.54 -25.72
N MET A 355 -10.96 30.76 -25.24
CA MET A 355 -10.16 31.94 -25.56
C MET A 355 -8.82 31.94 -24.81
N THR A 356 -7.74 32.08 -25.57
CA THR A 356 -6.37 32.25 -25.04
C THR A 356 -6.24 33.55 -24.25
N THR A 357 -5.72 33.45 -23.03
CA THR A 357 -5.42 34.60 -22.17
C THR A 357 -4.04 34.43 -21.52
N GLU A 358 -3.33 35.53 -21.29
CA GLU A 358 -2.19 35.63 -20.37
C GLU A 358 -2.57 36.36 -19.07
N THR A 359 -3.85 36.70 -18.89
CA THR A 359 -4.39 37.23 -17.64
C THR A 359 -5.06 36.15 -16.80
N GLU A 360 -4.95 36.30 -15.50
CA GLU A 360 -5.34 35.28 -14.53
C GLU A 360 -6.61 35.66 -13.79
N THR A 361 -7.31 34.64 -13.29
CA THR A 361 -8.46 34.74 -12.39
C THR A 361 -7.98 34.48 -10.96
N PRO A 362 -7.82 35.50 -10.09
CA PRO A 362 -7.29 35.28 -8.74
C PRO A 362 -8.33 34.63 -7.81
N LEU A 363 -8.00 33.46 -7.27
CA LEU A 363 -8.75 32.84 -6.17
C LEU A 363 -8.11 33.28 -4.85
N LEU A 364 -8.83 34.12 -4.08
CA LEU A 364 -8.24 34.81 -2.93
C LEU A 364 -8.34 33.96 -1.65
N VAL A 365 -9.56 33.73 -1.15
CA VAL A 365 -9.80 33.08 0.16
C VAL A 365 -10.73 31.89 -0.02
N PHE A 366 -10.27 30.70 0.37
CA PHE A 366 -11.08 29.48 0.45
C PHE A 366 -11.76 29.40 1.84
N PRO A 367 -13.02 28.92 1.93
CA PRO A 367 -13.71 28.81 3.21
C PRO A 367 -13.18 27.63 4.03
N VAL A 368 -13.05 27.82 5.35
CA VAL A 368 -12.64 26.75 6.29
C VAL A 368 -13.84 25.87 6.67
N ALA A 369 -15.05 26.46 6.75
CA ALA A 369 -16.31 25.74 6.94
C ALA A 369 -17.49 26.58 6.40
N PRO A 370 -18.44 25.97 5.64
CA PRO A 370 -18.32 24.68 4.99
C PRO A 370 -17.23 24.69 3.89
N LEU A 371 -16.56 23.56 3.68
CA LEU A 371 -15.64 23.38 2.56
C LEU A 371 -16.43 23.31 1.25
N TRP A 372 -15.85 23.83 0.16
CA TRP A 372 -16.38 23.62 -1.19
C TRP A 372 -16.32 22.14 -1.59
N SER A 373 -17.27 21.68 -2.41
CA SER A 373 -17.27 20.32 -2.94
C SER A 373 -16.22 20.17 -4.03
N ASN A 374 -16.25 21.02 -5.05
CA ASN A 374 -15.48 20.88 -6.28
C ASN A 374 -14.94 22.23 -6.77
N VAL A 375 -13.77 22.20 -7.40
CA VAL A 375 -13.19 23.35 -8.13
C VAL A 375 -12.79 22.90 -9.53
N VAL A 376 -13.37 23.52 -10.55
CA VAL A 376 -13.21 23.15 -11.97
C VAL A 376 -12.62 24.32 -12.75
N VAL A 377 -11.49 24.08 -13.43
CA VAL A 377 -10.83 25.04 -14.32
C VAL A 377 -10.78 24.47 -15.72
N GLU A 378 -11.27 25.18 -16.72
CA GLU A 378 -11.44 24.63 -18.07
C GLU A 378 -11.32 25.64 -19.22
N ASN A 379 -11.24 25.13 -20.45
CA ASN A 379 -11.39 25.87 -21.70
C ASN A 379 -10.49 27.12 -21.77
N ASN A 380 -9.17 26.91 -21.68
CA ASN A 380 -8.11 27.94 -21.64
C ASN A 380 -8.19 28.95 -20.47
N ALA A 381 -8.97 28.70 -19.42
CA ALA A 381 -8.94 29.53 -18.21
C ALA A 381 -7.58 29.45 -17.48
N LYS A 382 -6.99 30.63 -17.20
CA LYS A 382 -5.85 30.77 -16.28
C LYS A 382 -6.31 31.28 -14.93
N VAL A 383 -5.82 30.65 -13.87
CA VAL A 383 -6.24 30.84 -12.48
C VAL A 383 -5.02 31.04 -11.59
N LEU A 384 -5.05 32.02 -10.69
CA LEU A 384 -3.94 32.35 -9.78
C LEU A 384 -4.36 32.17 -8.32
N VAL A 385 -3.50 31.56 -7.51
CA VAL A 385 -3.61 31.51 -6.04
C VAL A 385 -2.46 32.36 -5.46
N PRO A 386 -2.70 33.65 -5.13
CA PRO A 386 -1.60 34.61 -4.89
C PRO A 386 -1.15 34.72 -3.42
N LEU A 387 -1.89 34.15 -2.47
CA LEU A 387 -1.63 34.38 -1.04
C LEU A 387 -0.44 33.58 -0.53
N LEU A 388 0.46 34.27 0.19
CA LEU A 388 1.52 33.64 0.98
C LEU A 388 0.90 32.65 1.99
N TRP A 389 1.40 31.41 2.03
CA TRP A 389 0.88 30.31 2.87
C TRP A 389 -0.63 30.02 2.68
N SER A 390 -1.09 29.94 1.43
CA SER A 390 -2.47 29.53 1.14
C SER A 390 -2.66 28.01 1.22
N ARG A 391 -3.69 27.61 1.98
CA ARG A 391 -4.28 26.26 1.94
C ARG A 391 -5.52 26.26 1.04
N VAL A 392 -5.47 25.52 -0.05
CA VAL A 392 -6.60 25.20 -0.92
C VAL A 392 -7.19 23.88 -0.43
N GLN A 393 -8.25 23.94 0.38
CA GLN A 393 -8.93 22.75 0.92
C GLN A 393 -10.34 22.59 0.33
N VAL A 394 -10.58 21.42 -0.26
CA VAL A 394 -11.80 21.05 -0.99
C VAL A 394 -12.26 19.67 -0.51
N ARG A 395 -13.58 19.42 -0.47
CA ARG A 395 -14.16 18.16 0.05
C ARG A 395 -14.19 17.03 -0.97
N GLY A 396 -14.32 17.34 -2.25
CA GLY A 396 -14.37 16.41 -3.38
C GLY A 396 -13.19 16.60 -4.31
N GLN A 397 -13.45 17.01 -5.56
CA GLN A 397 -12.44 17.05 -6.62
C GLN A 397 -11.89 18.46 -6.90
N ILE A 398 -10.60 18.53 -7.22
CA ILE A 398 -10.00 19.67 -7.94
C ILE A 398 -9.67 19.16 -9.35
N SER A 399 -10.14 19.85 -10.39
CA SER A 399 -10.00 19.37 -11.76
C SER A 399 -9.62 20.48 -12.75
N SER A 400 -8.58 20.24 -13.56
CA SER A 400 -8.15 21.13 -14.63
C SER A 400 -8.22 20.43 -15.99
N TYR A 401 -8.92 21.03 -16.96
CA TYR A 401 -9.24 20.42 -18.26
C TYR A 401 -9.00 21.39 -19.42
N CYS A 402 -8.82 20.88 -20.64
CA CYS A 402 -8.91 21.63 -21.90
C CYS A 402 -8.14 22.98 -21.91
N GLY A 403 -6.83 22.92 -21.64
CA GLY A 403 -5.95 24.10 -21.59
C GLY A 403 -6.02 24.89 -20.28
N GLY A 404 -6.78 24.41 -19.28
CA GLY A 404 -6.85 25.01 -17.95
C GLY A 404 -5.49 25.05 -17.25
N SER A 405 -5.16 26.22 -16.68
CA SER A 405 -3.90 26.47 -15.98
C SER A 405 -4.14 26.99 -14.57
N ILE A 406 -3.50 26.38 -13.57
CA ILE A 406 -3.55 26.84 -12.17
C ILE A 406 -2.14 27.24 -11.72
N VAL A 407 -1.97 28.49 -11.32
CA VAL A 407 -0.71 29.09 -10.90
C VAL A 407 -0.74 29.33 -9.39
N PHE A 408 0.22 28.79 -8.65
CA PHE A 408 0.40 29.00 -7.22
C PHE A 408 1.58 29.95 -6.99
N GLY A 409 1.33 31.08 -6.31
CA GLY A 409 2.33 32.09 -6.04
C GLY A 409 2.70 32.96 -7.24
N LEU A 410 3.73 33.79 -7.06
CA LEU A 410 4.16 34.79 -8.03
C LEU A 410 5.62 34.54 -8.42
N ALA A 411 5.94 34.51 -9.72
CA ALA A 411 7.29 34.22 -10.22
C ALA A 411 8.40 35.19 -9.74
N LYS A 412 8.03 36.41 -9.31
CA LYS A 412 8.95 37.37 -8.66
C LYS A 412 9.26 37.03 -7.18
N TYR A 413 8.44 36.21 -6.52
CA TYR A 413 8.49 35.92 -5.07
C TYR A 413 8.24 34.43 -4.71
N PRO A 414 9.08 33.48 -5.16
CA PRO A 414 8.98 32.07 -4.80
C PRO A 414 9.48 31.82 -3.37
N VAL A 415 8.68 32.22 -2.38
CA VAL A 415 9.00 32.15 -0.93
C VAL A 415 7.89 31.51 -0.09
N SER A 416 6.85 30.96 -0.73
CA SER A 416 5.67 30.41 -0.07
C SER A 416 5.66 28.88 -0.10
N GLU A 417 5.07 28.29 0.94
CA GLU A 417 4.55 26.92 0.90
C GLU A 417 3.05 26.99 0.54
N PHE A 418 2.61 26.17 -0.41
CA PHE A 418 1.21 26.06 -0.84
C PHE A 418 0.68 24.66 -0.51
N GLU A 419 -0.43 24.57 0.21
CA GLU A 419 -1.04 23.29 0.56
C GLU A 419 -2.34 23.05 -0.24
N LEU A 420 -2.40 21.98 -1.03
CA LEU A 420 -3.57 21.53 -1.77
C LEU A 420 -4.11 20.25 -1.12
N VAL A 421 -5.35 20.30 -0.62
CA VAL A 421 -6.04 19.19 0.04
C VAL A 421 -7.38 18.93 -0.65
N ALA A 422 -7.54 17.74 -1.22
CA ALA A 422 -8.78 17.30 -1.90
C ALA A 422 -8.94 15.79 -1.73
N GLU A 423 -10.07 15.21 -2.17
CA GLU A 423 -10.14 13.76 -2.34
C GLU A 423 -9.50 13.33 -3.66
N GLU A 424 -9.75 14.07 -4.74
CA GLU A 424 -9.23 13.75 -6.08
C GLU A 424 -8.62 14.98 -6.77
N LEU A 425 -7.49 14.78 -7.45
CA LEU A 425 -6.88 15.77 -8.36
C LEU A 425 -6.84 15.19 -9.78
N LEU A 426 -7.57 15.84 -10.69
CA LEU A 426 -7.82 15.36 -12.05
C LEU A 426 -7.27 16.38 -13.08
N MET A 427 -6.43 15.92 -13.99
CA MET A 427 -5.74 16.80 -14.96
C MET A 427 -5.81 16.22 -16.37
N SER A 428 -6.35 16.96 -17.35
CA SER A 428 -6.29 16.57 -18.77
C SER A 428 -6.00 17.75 -19.71
N ASN A 429 -4.95 17.64 -20.54
CA ASN A 429 -4.48 18.73 -21.41
C ASN A 429 -4.29 20.05 -20.62
N SER A 430 -3.65 19.99 -19.46
CA SER A 430 -3.70 21.03 -18.42
C SER A 430 -2.36 21.23 -17.72
N VAL A 431 -2.17 22.37 -17.04
CA VAL A 431 -0.91 22.71 -16.37
C VAL A 431 -1.15 23.22 -14.96
N ILE A 432 -0.34 22.78 -14.00
CA ILE A 432 -0.19 23.43 -12.69
C ILE A 432 1.24 23.99 -12.60
N LYS A 433 1.38 25.28 -12.30
CA LYS A 433 2.67 25.92 -12.05
C LYS A 433 2.75 26.40 -10.60
N VAL A 434 3.89 26.20 -9.93
CA VAL A 434 4.08 26.58 -8.53
C VAL A 434 5.39 27.32 -8.37
N PHE A 435 5.33 28.51 -7.77
CA PHE A 435 6.49 29.35 -7.46
C PHE A 435 6.72 29.33 -5.94
N GLY A 436 7.52 28.36 -5.48
CA GLY A 436 7.74 28.06 -4.07
C GLY A 436 7.75 26.55 -3.77
N ALA A 437 7.37 26.18 -2.56
CA ALA A 437 7.19 24.79 -2.14
C ALA A 437 5.73 24.34 -2.33
N PHE A 438 5.53 23.13 -2.86
CA PHE A 438 4.19 22.57 -3.09
C PHE A 438 3.94 21.36 -2.19
N ARG A 439 2.84 21.40 -1.43
CA ARG A 439 2.38 20.31 -0.59
C ARG A 439 1.00 19.84 -1.05
N VAL A 440 0.91 18.61 -1.55
CA VAL A 440 -0.34 17.99 -2.00
C VAL A 440 -0.73 16.88 -1.02
N ALA A 441 -2.00 16.81 -0.64
CA ALA A 441 -2.58 15.71 0.13
C ALA A 441 -3.92 15.29 -0.50
N VAL A 442 -3.91 14.20 -1.28
CA VAL A 442 -5.09 13.68 -1.98
C VAL A 442 -5.23 12.16 -1.84
N LYS A 443 -6.38 11.60 -2.19
CA LYS A 443 -6.53 10.13 -2.30
C LYS A 443 -6.05 9.65 -3.68
N VAL A 444 -6.42 10.37 -4.73
CA VAL A 444 -6.16 9.98 -6.13
C VAL A 444 -5.61 11.17 -6.93
N LEU A 445 -4.60 10.89 -7.76
CA LEU A 445 -4.02 11.81 -8.74
C LEU A 445 -4.04 11.15 -10.13
N LEU A 446 -4.84 11.69 -11.05
CA LEU A 446 -4.90 11.23 -12.45
C LEU A 446 -4.44 12.35 -13.39
N MET A 447 -3.45 12.06 -14.23
CA MET A 447 -2.88 13.01 -15.19
C MET A 447 -2.89 12.44 -16.62
N TRP A 448 -3.42 13.20 -17.57
CA TRP A 448 -3.43 12.89 -18.99
C TRP A 448 -2.89 14.08 -19.80
N ASN A 449 -1.77 13.90 -20.52
CA ASN A 449 -1.11 14.97 -21.31
C ASN A 449 -1.06 16.32 -20.56
N SER A 450 -0.56 16.28 -19.31
CA SER A 450 -0.62 17.43 -18.39
C SER A 450 0.68 17.56 -17.58
N SER A 451 1.07 18.78 -17.22
CA SER A 451 2.29 19.05 -16.44
C SER A 451 2.02 19.62 -15.05
N ILE A 452 2.85 19.23 -14.08
CA ILE A 452 3.03 19.93 -12.80
C ILE A 452 4.47 20.44 -12.77
N GLU A 453 4.62 21.76 -12.69
CA GLU A 453 5.90 22.48 -12.80
C GLU A 453 6.16 23.29 -11.52
N ILE A 454 7.19 22.93 -10.76
CA ILE A 454 7.50 23.51 -9.46
C ILE A 454 8.88 24.20 -9.51
N ASP A 455 8.89 25.53 -9.42
CA ASP A 455 10.09 26.36 -9.27
C ASP A 455 10.26 26.79 -7.80
N GLY A 456 11.11 26.06 -7.07
CA GLY A 456 11.52 26.40 -5.70
C GLY A 456 12.70 27.38 -5.62
N ARG A 457 13.25 27.78 -6.78
CA ARG A 457 14.23 28.87 -7.01
C ARG A 457 15.38 29.03 -5.99
N GLY A 458 15.87 27.92 -5.43
CA GLY A 458 17.13 27.84 -4.67
C GLY A 458 17.16 28.55 -3.30
N ASN A 459 16.03 29.05 -2.80
CA ASN A 459 16.02 29.92 -1.61
C ASN A 459 15.92 29.08 -0.31
N THR A 460 16.92 29.18 0.57
CA THR A 460 17.26 28.13 1.56
C THR A 460 16.29 27.90 2.73
N VAL A 461 15.16 28.60 2.80
CA VAL A 461 14.27 28.59 3.97
C VAL A 461 13.32 27.38 3.99
N VAL A 462 12.68 27.05 2.85
CA VAL A 462 11.91 25.80 2.65
C VAL A 462 12.02 25.39 1.17
N THR A 463 12.82 24.37 0.87
CA THR A 463 13.15 23.93 -0.52
C THR A 463 12.54 22.56 -0.87
N ALA A 464 11.46 22.20 -0.19
CA ALA A 464 10.90 20.86 -0.13
C ALA A 464 9.46 20.82 -0.64
N SER A 465 9.21 20.08 -1.72
CA SER A 465 7.84 19.77 -2.18
C SER A 465 7.46 18.33 -1.87
N ILE A 466 6.22 18.12 -1.46
CA ILE A 466 5.71 16.87 -0.89
C ILE A 466 4.35 16.54 -1.53
N LEU A 467 4.26 15.40 -2.23
CA LEU A 467 3.01 14.90 -2.80
C LEU A 467 2.59 13.64 -2.03
N GLU A 468 1.62 13.75 -1.13
CA GLU A 468 0.96 12.64 -0.44
C GLU A 468 -0.29 12.20 -1.22
N VAL A 469 -0.26 11.00 -1.82
CA VAL A 469 -1.36 10.44 -2.62
C VAL A 469 -1.73 9.05 -2.12
N ARG A 470 -2.82 8.94 -1.36
CA ARG A 470 -3.06 7.75 -0.52
C ARG A 470 -3.39 6.46 -1.26
N ASN A 471 -4.00 6.51 -2.45
CA ASN A 471 -4.52 5.34 -3.15
C ASN A 471 -3.88 5.10 -4.52
N LEU A 472 -3.92 6.09 -5.42
CA LEU A 472 -3.48 5.91 -6.81
C LEU A 472 -2.84 7.19 -7.38
N ILE A 473 -1.66 7.04 -7.96
CA ILE A 473 -1.07 7.95 -8.94
C ILE A 473 -1.06 7.24 -10.30
N ASP A 474 -1.70 7.82 -11.31
CA ASP A 474 -1.72 7.28 -12.68
C ASP A 474 -1.40 8.43 -13.66
N LEU A 475 -0.17 8.43 -14.19
CA LEU A 475 0.27 9.32 -15.26
C LEU A 475 0.10 8.61 -16.60
N ARG A 476 -0.40 9.36 -17.59
CA ARG A 476 -0.63 8.90 -18.96
C ARG A 476 -0.33 9.97 -20.01
N ALA A 477 0.05 9.50 -21.20
CA ALA A 477 0.14 10.26 -22.44
C ALA A 477 0.99 11.55 -22.34
N SER A 478 2.28 11.41 -22.03
CA SER A 478 3.24 12.51 -21.85
C SER A 478 2.94 13.41 -20.64
N SER A 479 2.43 12.84 -19.54
CA SER A 479 2.21 13.58 -18.29
C SER A 479 3.48 13.70 -17.46
N VAL A 480 3.79 14.90 -16.98
CA VAL A 480 5.08 15.19 -16.34
C VAL A 480 4.91 15.91 -15.00
N ILE A 481 5.38 15.30 -13.91
CA ILE A 481 5.56 15.97 -12.60
C ILE A 481 7.02 16.38 -12.48
N SER A 482 7.27 17.64 -12.14
CA SER A 482 8.60 18.21 -12.25
C SER A 482 8.89 19.29 -11.19
N SER A 483 9.95 19.12 -10.40
CA SER A 483 10.49 20.14 -9.51
C SER A 483 11.99 20.37 -9.71
N ASN A 484 12.40 21.65 -9.83
CA ASN A 484 13.81 22.04 -9.81
C ASN A 484 14.41 22.07 -8.38
N ALA A 485 13.61 21.75 -7.38
CA ALA A 485 14.00 21.60 -5.97
C ALA A 485 13.80 20.14 -5.53
N ASN A 486 13.83 19.88 -4.22
CA ASN A 486 13.70 18.52 -3.71
C ASN A 486 12.22 18.08 -3.70
N LEU A 487 11.95 16.90 -4.25
CA LEU A 487 10.60 16.34 -4.43
C LEU A 487 10.46 15.01 -3.68
N GLY A 488 9.57 14.98 -2.68
CA GLY A 488 9.11 13.75 -2.05
C GLY A 488 7.73 13.36 -2.59
N VAL A 489 7.57 12.12 -3.01
CA VAL A 489 6.27 11.55 -3.38
C VAL A 489 6.00 10.35 -2.48
N TYR A 490 4.88 10.40 -1.76
CA TYR A 490 4.47 9.41 -0.78
C TYR A 490 3.09 8.89 -1.15
N GLY A 491 2.83 7.60 -1.02
CA GLY A 491 1.49 7.06 -1.22
C GLY A 491 1.35 5.65 -0.71
N GLN A 492 0.17 5.25 -0.24
CA GLN A 492 -0.05 3.94 0.41
C GLN A 492 -0.59 2.86 -0.54
N GLY A 493 -0.67 3.16 -1.84
CA GLY A 493 -1.21 2.30 -2.88
C GLY A 493 -0.29 2.21 -4.09
N LEU A 494 -0.82 2.50 -5.28
CA LEU A 494 -0.15 2.23 -6.56
C LEU A 494 0.37 3.51 -7.23
N LEU A 495 1.61 3.48 -7.71
CA LEU A 495 2.20 4.50 -8.59
C LEU A 495 2.41 3.93 -9.99
N ARG A 496 1.77 4.53 -10.99
CA ARG A 496 1.90 4.14 -12.40
C ARG A 496 2.36 5.29 -13.28
N LEU A 497 3.37 5.02 -14.10
CA LEU A 497 3.65 5.73 -15.34
C LEU A 497 3.36 4.74 -16.48
N THR A 498 2.60 5.12 -17.51
CA THR A 498 2.16 4.13 -18.54
C THR A 498 2.18 4.64 -19.98
N GLY A 499 2.31 5.94 -20.18
CA GLY A 499 2.52 6.58 -21.47
C GLY A 499 4.00 6.81 -21.79
N GLN A 500 4.29 6.80 -23.08
CA GLN A 500 5.55 7.31 -23.61
C GLN A 500 5.69 8.80 -23.25
N GLY A 501 6.85 9.19 -22.73
CA GLY A 501 7.11 10.57 -22.29
C GLY A 501 6.58 10.92 -20.89
N ASP A 502 5.85 10.02 -20.22
CA ASP A 502 5.45 10.25 -18.83
C ASP A 502 6.68 10.31 -17.92
N ALA A 503 6.76 11.31 -17.04
CA ALA A 503 7.94 11.47 -16.19
C ALA A 503 7.68 12.04 -14.80
N ILE A 504 8.51 11.62 -13.84
CA ILE A 504 8.67 12.31 -12.55
C ILE A 504 10.13 12.75 -12.43
N LYS A 505 10.33 14.08 -12.34
CA LYS A 505 11.65 14.72 -12.34
C LYS A 505 11.85 15.56 -11.08
N GLY A 506 13.00 15.40 -10.43
CA GLY A 506 13.37 16.17 -9.24
C GLY A 506 14.85 16.54 -9.22
N GLN A 507 15.24 17.58 -8.48
CA GLN A 507 16.65 17.81 -8.16
C GLN A 507 17.18 16.72 -7.22
N ARG A 508 16.37 16.37 -6.23
CA ARG A 508 16.38 15.06 -5.55
C ARG A 508 14.97 14.51 -5.56
N LEU A 509 14.82 13.21 -5.78
CA LEU A 509 13.54 12.51 -5.79
C LEU A 509 13.55 11.41 -4.72
N SER A 510 12.54 11.40 -3.85
CA SER A 510 12.28 10.28 -2.94
C SER A 510 10.86 9.76 -3.16
N LEU A 511 10.74 8.46 -3.44
CA LEU A 511 9.48 7.74 -3.61
C LEU A 511 9.32 6.76 -2.43
N SER A 512 8.22 6.84 -1.68
CA SER A 512 8.06 5.88 -0.57
C SER A 512 6.62 5.55 -0.16
N LEU A 513 6.51 4.45 0.61
CA LEU A 513 5.28 3.86 1.18
C LEU A 513 4.37 3.13 0.16
N PHE A 514 4.69 3.17 -1.13
CA PHE A 514 3.88 2.58 -2.19
C PHE A 514 3.83 1.06 -2.09
N TYR A 515 2.67 0.45 -2.30
CA TYR A 515 2.57 -1.00 -2.41
C TYR A 515 3.35 -1.50 -3.65
N ASN A 516 3.16 -0.85 -4.79
CA ASN A 516 3.81 -1.19 -6.04
C ASN A 516 4.10 0.08 -6.87
N ILE A 517 5.26 0.11 -7.54
CA ILE A 517 5.65 1.16 -8.47
C ILE A 517 5.86 0.52 -9.86
N THR A 518 5.07 0.92 -10.86
CA THR A 518 5.23 0.50 -12.27
C THR A 518 5.72 1.65 -13.13
N VAL A 519 6.97 1.56 -13.62
CA VAL A 519 7.53 2.47 -14.64
C VAL A 519 7.33 1.84 -16.01
N GLY A 520 6.28 2.24 -16.73
CA GLY A 520 5.92 1.69 -18.04
C GLY A 520 6.93 2.01 -19.16
N PRO A 521 6.80 1.33 -20.32
CA PRO A 521 7.70 1.51 -21.45
C PRO A 521 7.64 2.94 -21.99
N GLY A 522 8.82 3.55 -22.19
CA GLY A 522 8.94 4.95 -22.59
C GLY A 522 8.64 5.98 -21.50
N SER A 523 8.34 5.57 -20.26
CA SER A 523 8.25 6.45 -19.10
C SER A 523 9.61 6.65 -18.39
N LEU A 524 9.77 7.73 -17.62
CA LEU A 524 11.06 8.17 -17.06
C LEU A 524 10.97 8.66 -15.60
N LEU A 525 11.63 7.96 -14.68
CA LEU A 525 11.98 8.51 -13.35
C LEU A 525 13.37 9.14 -13.43
N GLN A 526 13.52 10.41 -13.02
CA GLN A 526 14.79 11.14 -13.18
C GLN A 526 15.14 12.02 -11.96
N ALA A 527 16.32 11.82 -11.37
CA ALA A 527 16.94 12.80 -10.49
C ALA A 527 18.47 12.64 -10.49
N PRO A 528 19.26 13.67 -10.86
CA PRO A 528 18.93 15.11 -10.88
C PRO A 528 18.13 15.58 -12.11
N TRP A 529 17.69 16.83 -12.05
CA TRP A 529 16.77 17.52 -12.98
C TRP A 529 17.12 17.41 -14.47
N GLY A 530 18.42 17.43 -14.81
CA GLY A 530 18.94 17.24 -16.17
C GLY A 530 20.19 18.06 -16.47
N ASP A 531 20.34 19.23 -15.84
CA ASP A 531 21.47 20.13 -16.09
C ASP A 531 22.78 19.69 -15.39
N ASP A 532 23.92 20.10 -15.95
CA ASP A 532 25.23 19.84 -15.34
C ASP A 532 25.38 20.49 -13.96
N ALA A 533 24.83 21.69 -13.78
CA ALA A 533 24.79 22.37 -12.48
C ALA A 533 23.96 21.58 -11.45
N SER A 534 22.81 21.06 -11.89
CA SER A 534 21.91 20.21 -11.12
C SER A 534 22.60 18.90 -10.70
N ARG A 535 23.40 18.26 -11.56
CA ARG A 535 24.25 17.11 -11.17
C ARG A 535 25.33 17.50 -10.17
N SER A 536 26.09 18.56 -10.45
CA SER A 536 27.20 19.02 -9.60
C SER A 536 26.74 19.31 -8.16
N LEU A 537 25.57 19.91 -7.98
CA LEU A 537 24.95 20.17 -6.67
C LEU A 537 24.62 18.90 -5.86
N VAL A 538 24.53 17.72 -6.49
CA VAL A 538 24.32 16.44 -5.78
C VAL A 538 25.62 15.65 -5.62
N THR A 539 26.46 15.57 -6.65
CA THR A 539 27.66 14.71 -6.59
C THR A 539 28.85 15.33 -5.87
N LYS A 540 28.95 16.67 -5.80
CA LYS A 540 30.17 17.35 -5.32
C LYS A 540 30.71 16.85 -3.97
N SER A 541 29.84 16.69 -2.95
CA SER A 541 30.29 16.22 -1.62
C SER A 541 30.81 14.78 -1.61
N MET A 542 30.45 13.98 -2.60
CA MET A 542 30.91 12.59 -2.76
C MET A 542 32.17 12.48 -3.64
N CYS A 543 32.40 13.43 -4.56
CA CYS A 543 33.58 13.42 -5.44
C CYS A 543 34.90 13.80 -4.75
N GLU A 544 34.82 14.40 -3.56
CA GLU A 544 35.96 14.93 -2.81
C GLU A 544 36.42 13.99 -1.67
N THR A 545 35.74 12.86 -1.41
CA THR A 545 36.07 11.95 -0.28
C THR A 545 35.78 10.47 -0.58
N GLU A 546 36.63 9.57 -0.08
CA GLU A 546 36.45 8.09 -0.11
C GLU A 546 35.55 7.56 1.04
N ILE A 547 34.86 8.44 1.77
CA ILE A 547 34.17 8.08 3.01
C ILE A 547 32.70 7.75 2.72
N CYS A 548 32.35 6.47 2.88
CA CYS A 548 30.99 5.97 2.74
C CYS A 548 29.99 6.68 3.69
N PRO A 549 28.91 7.31 3.18
CA PRO A 549 27.85 7.87 4.02
C PRO A 549 27.13 6.77 4.80
N ALA A 550 26.96 6.97 6.11
CA ALA A 550 26.24 6.02 6.97
C ALA A 550 24.80 5.74 6.47
N ASP A 551 24.12 6.77 5.92
CA ASP A 551 22.80 6.69 5.29
C ASP A 551 22.68 5.61 4.20
N ILE A 552 23.78 5.22 3.55
CA ILE A 552 23.79 4.26 2.44
C ILE A 552 23.95 2.82 2.97
N ILE A 553 24.79 2.60 3.98
CA ILE A 553 25.01 1.27 4.58
C ILE A 553 23.87 0.92 5.57
N VAL A 554 23.43 1.92 6.34
CA VAL A 554 22.45 1.83 7.43
C VAL A 554 21.41 2.95 7.26
N PRO A 555 20.48 2.82 6.28
CA PRO A 555 19.44 3.82 6.06
C PRO A 555 18.47 3.93 7.25
N PRO A 556 17.93 5.14 7.53
CA PRO A 556 16.99 5.36 8.63
C PRO A 556 15.63 4.70 8.36
N ASP A 557 15.15 3.92 9.32
CA ASP A 557 13.94 3.09 9.20
C ASP A 557 12.68 3.85 8.74
N ASP A 558 12.55 5.12 9.11
CA ASP A 558 11.35 5.92 8.88
C ASP A 558 11.14 6.33 7.42
N CYS A 559 12.22 6.48 6.64
CA CYS A 559 12.20 7.01 5.28
C CYS A 559 11.47 8.37 5.10
N HIS A 560 11.22 9.08 6.19
CA HIS A 560 10.87 10.49 6.16
C HIS A 560 12.07 11.29 5.64
N VAL A 561 11.80 12.18 4.68
CA VAL A 561 12.86 12.93 4.01
C VAL A 561 13.34 14.09 4.87
N ASN A 562 14.19 13.76 5.83
CA ASN A 562 15.35 14.60 6.13
C ASN A 562 16.20 14.62 4.85
N TYR A 563 16.32 15.78 4.21
CA TYR A 563 17.03 15.94 2.93
C TYR A 563 18.56 15.87 3.10
N THR A 564 19.08 14.71 3.52
CA THR A 564 20.52 14.48 3.60
C THR A 564 21.17 14.62 2.22
N LEU A 565 22.47 14.88 2.19
CA LEU A 565 23.19 15.17 0.94
C LEU A 565 23.45 13.91 0.10
N SER A 566 23.09 12.73 0.63
CA SER A 566 23.69 11.43 0.33
C SER A 566 23.13 10.71 -0.90
N PHE A 567 22.05 11.19 -1.53
CA PHE A 567 21.43 10.53 -2.69
C PHE A 567 20.81 11.53 -3.70
N SER A 568 20.56 11.05 -4.93
CA SER A 568 19.79 11.79 -5.95
C SER A 568 18.40 11.21 -6.13
N LEU A 569 18.27 9.87 -6.19
CA LEU A 569 17.01 9.15 -6.32
C LEU A 569 16.93 8.08 -5.22
N GLN A 570 15.88 8.14 -4.40
CA GLN A 570 15.62 7.18 -3.34
C GLN A 570 14.26 6.48 -3.56
N ILE A 571 14.21 5.17 -3.34
CA ILE A 571 12.97 4.40 -3.25
C ILE A 571 13.00 3.63 -1.93
N CYS A 572 11.94 3.74 -1.11
CA CYS A 572 11.86 3.07 0.19
C CYS A 572 10.45 2.58 0.56
N ARG A 573 10.37 1.46 1.29
CA ARG A 573 9.11 0.84 1.77
C ARG A 573 8.16 0.59 0.59
N VAL A 574 8.59 -0.33 -0.28
CA VAL A 574 7.83 -0.81 -1.45
C VAL A 574 7.83 -2.33 -1.44
N GLU A 575 6.72 -2.99 -1.77
CA GLU A 575 6.79 -4.45 -2.00
C GLU A 575 7.47 -4.70 -3.34
N ASP A 576 6.82 -4.33 -4.45
CA ASP A 576 7.27 -4.64 -5.81
C ASP A 576 7.58 -3.39 -6.64
N LEU A 577 8.78 -3.35 -7.25
CA LEU A 577 9.19 -2.34 -8.22
C LEU A 577 9.32 -2.97 -9.61
N LEU A 578 8.46 -2.57 -10.55
CA LEU A 578 8.48 -3.02 -11.94
C LEU A 578 9.01 -1.90 -12.85
N VAL A 579 10.07 -2.19 -13.62
CA VAL A 579 10.71 -1.24 -14.54
C VAL A 579 10.70 -1.78 -15.97
N ASN A 580 9.83 -1.23 -16.79
CA ASN A 580 9.80 -1.38 -18.26
C ASN A 580 10.30 -0.11 -18.98
N GLY A 581 10.31 1.03 -18.31
CA GLY A 581 10.90 2.29 -18.78
C GLY A 581 12.28 2.55 -18.18
N ILE A 582 12.61 3.84 -18.00
CA ILE A 582 13.94 4.28 -17.56
C ILE A 582 13.88 4.87 -16.15
N VAL A 583 14.79 4.43 -15.28
CA VAL A 583 15.08 5.06 -13.98
C VAL A 583 16.52 5.60 -14.04
N LYS A 584 16.69 6.92 -14.05
CA LYS A 584 17.99 7.57 -14.25
C LYS A 584 18.39 8.47 -13.07
N GLY A 585 19.59 8.27 -12.52
CA GLY A 585 20.11 9.12 -11.44
C GLY A 585 21.57 8.93 -11.06
N SER A 586 22.16 9.95 -10.42
CA SER A 586 23.58 9.96 -9.99
C SER A 586 23.88 9.02 -8.83
N ILE A 587 22.98 8.98 -7.84
CA ILE A 587 23.05 8.09 -6.69
C ILE A 587 21.64 7.54 -6.49
N ILE A 588 21.43 6.31 -6.97
CA ILE A 588 20.18 5.57 -6.89
C ILE A 588 20.24 4.66 -5.66
N HIS A 589 19.38 4.90 -4.66
CA HIS A 589 19.32 4.09 -3.44
C HIS A 589 17.91 3.50 -3.24
N ILE A 590 17.76 2.21 -3.52
CA ILE A 590 16.50 1.46 -3.39
C ILE A 590 16.65 0.50 -2.20
N HIS A 591 16.04 0.80 -1.05
CA HIS A 591 16.18 -0.04 0.15
C HIS A 591 14.83 -0.30 0.81
N ARG A 592 14.73 -1.40 1.59
CA ARG A 592 13.43 -1.86 2.13
C ARG A 592 12.38 -1.99 1.01
N ALA A 593 12.86 -2.46 -0.15
CA ALA A 593 12.07 -3.04 -1.22
C ALA A 593 12.02 -4.56 -1.02
N ARG A 594 11.00 -5.26 -1.53
CA ARG A 594 10.94 -6.73 -1.47
C ARG A 594 11.39 -7.37 -2.78
N THR A 595 10.77 -7.00 -3.91
CA THR A 595 11.18 -7.45 -5.25
C THR A 595 11.49 -6.27 -6.17
N ILE A 596 12.47 -6.46 -7.05
CA ILE A 596 12.76 -5.56 -8.16
C ILE A 596 12.77 -6.39 -9.43
N ILE A 597 11.96 -6.01 -10.42
CA ILE A 597 11.84 -6.68 -11.71
C ILE A 597 12.12 -5.62 -12.80
N ILE A 598 13.21 -5.81 -13.55
CA ILE A 598 13.59 -4.95 -14.67
C ILE A 598 13.32 -5.76 -15.94
N ASP A 599 12.22 -5.43 -16.62
CA ASP A 599 11.74 -6.13 -17.83
C ASP A 599 12.64 -5.84 -19.05
N THR A 600 12.42 -6.48 -20.21
CA THR A 600 13.35 -6.46 -21.35
C THR A 600 13.61 -5.07 -21.94
N GLU A 601 12.62 -4.17 -21.90
CA GLU A 601 12.78 -2.76 -22.31
C GLU A 601 13.28 -1.85 -21.17
N GLY A 602 13.34 -2.39 -19.94
CA GLY A 602 13.67 -1.68 -18.73
C GLY A 602 15.15 -1.31 -18.60
N SER A 603 15.40 -0.13 -18.03
CA SER A 603 16.75 0.33 -17.69
C SER A 603 16.78 1.07 -16.36
N ILE A 604 17.62 0.61 -15.43
CA ILE A 604 18.05 1.41 -14.28
C ILE A 604 19.48 1.85 -14.56
N THR A 605 19.70 3.16 -14.72
CA THR A 605 20.98 3.69 -15.19
C THR A 605 21.51 4.87 -14.36
N ALA A 606 22.75 4.74 -13.94
CA ALA A 606 23.59 5.79 -13.38
C ALA A 606 24.75 6.17 -14.33
N SER A 607 24.76 5.66 -15.57
CA SER A 607 25.80 5.98 -16.55
C SER A 607 25.85 7.48 -16.85
N GLU A 608 27.07 8.03 -17.00
CA GLU A 608 27.37 9.47 -17.24
C GLU A 608 26.92 10.45 -16.12
N LEU A 609 26.57 9.95 -14.93
CA LEU A 609 26.00 10.75 -13.84
C LEU A 609 26.85 10.82 -12.56
N GLY A 610 28.08 10.30 -12.58
CA GLY A 610 29.04 10.39 -11.48
C GLY A 610 29.77 11.74 -11.41
N CYS A 611 31.07 11.67 -11.16
CA CYS A 611 31.93 12.84 -10.95
C CYS A 611 32.53 13.36 -12.27
N SER A 612 32.57 14.68 -12.43
CA SER A 612 33.27 15.38 -13.54
C SER A 612 34.73 15.70 -13.22
N THR A 613 35.10 15.62 -11.95
CA THR A 613 36.44 15.78 -11.35
C THR A 613 36.40 15.12 -9.97
N GLY A 614 37.51 14.57 -9.51
CA GLY A 614 37.59 13.95 -8.19
C GLY A 614 38.89 13.18 -7.99
N ILE A 615 38.87 12.24 -7.05
CA ILE A 615 39.91 11.22 -6.87
C ILE A 615 40.00 10.38 -8.16
N GLY A 616 41.20 9.97 -8.58
CA GLY A 616 41.38 9.21 -9.82
C GLY A 616 40.98 9.94 -11.13
N LYS A 617 40.84 11.27 -11.12
CA LYS A 617 40.53 12.04 -12.34
C LYS A 617 41.51 11.75 -13.49
N GLY A 618 41.03 11.82 -14.73
CA GLY A 618 41.89 11.88 -15.92
C GLY A 618 42.45 13.28 -16.10
N GLU A 619 43.76 13.41 -16.33
CA GLU A 619 44.42 14.68 -16.63
C GLU A 619 44.55 14.92 -18.14
N TYR A 620 44.46 16.19 -18.54
CA TYR A 620 44.64 16.65 -19.92
C TYR A 620 45.77 17.68 -19.98
N ILE A 621 46.88 17.35 -20.67
CA ILE A 621 48.08 18.20 -20.75
C ILE A 621 48.60 18.20 -22.19
N ASN A 622 48.96 19.37 -22.73
CA ASN A 622 49.60 19.51 -24.05
C ASN A 622 48.91 18.76 -25.22
N ARG A 623 47.57 18.65 -25.17
CA ARG A 623 46.70 17.93 -26.12
C ARG A 623 46.64 16.40 -26.01
N ALA A 624 47.31 15.77 -25.04
CA ALA A 624 46.99 14.39 -24.65
C ALA A 624 45.95 14.41 -23.51
N GLY A 625 44.95 13.53 -23.57
CA GLY A 625 43.96 13.30 -22.50
C GLY A 625 44.05 11.88 -21.98
N SER A 626 44.43 11.74 -20.71
CA SER A 626 44.49 10.46 -20.01
C SER A 626 43.11 10.06 -19.48
N GLY A 627 42.82 8.75 -19.44
CA GLY A 627 41.55 8.24 -18.92
C GLY A 627 41.46 8.38 -17.39
N ALA A 628 40.26 8.58 -16.87
CA ALA A 628 40.02 8.53 -15.43
C ALA A 628 40.07 7.08 -14.91
N GLY A 629 40.47 6.88 -13.66
CA GLY A 629 40.45 5.59 -12.96
C GLY A 629 39.47 5.58 -11.80
N HIS A 630 38.82 4.44 -11.61
CA HIS A 630 38.00 4.03 -10.47
C HIS A 630 37.74 2.53 -10.69
N GLY A 631 37.79 1.70 -9.65
CA GLY A 631 37.81 0.24 -9.83
C GLY A 631 39.19 -0.25 -10.30
N GLY A 632 39.50 -0.09 -11.59
CA GLY A 632 40.82 -0.24 -12.21
C GLY A 632 41.48 1.11 -12.57
N GLN A 633 42.77 1.09 -12.97
CA GLN A 633 43.47 2.31 -13.42
C GLN A 633 42.95 2.79 -14.79
N GLY A 634 42.93 4.10 -15.01
CA GLY A 634 42.70 4.69 -16.33
C GLY A 634 43.85 4.40 -17.30
N GLY A 635 43.55 4.36 -18.59
CA GLY A 635 44.54 4.20 -19.66
C GLY A 635 45.30 5.51 -19.93
N SER A 636 46.60 5.39 -20.19
CA SER A 636 47.45 6.53 -20.53
C SER A 636 47.05 7.18 -21.86
N GLY A 637 47.01 8.51 -21.91
CA GLY A 637 46.77 9.28 -23.14
C GLY A 637 48.09 9.56 -23.88
N TYR A 638 48.06 9.61 -25.21
CA TYR A 638 49.24 9.78 -26.06
C TYR A 638 49.01 10.78 -27.19
N TYR A 639 49.79 11.87 -27.26
CA TYR A 639 49.70 12.83 -28.37
C TYR A 639 51.08 13.40 -28.73
N ASN A 640 51.47 13.31 -30.00
CA ASN A 640 52.75 13.82 -30.54
C ASN A 640 54.00 13.46 -29.69
N GLY A 641 54.06 12.23 -29.17
CA GLY A 641 55.18 11.75 -28.35
C GLY A 641 55.11 12.11 -26.86
N ILE A 642 54.08 12.84 -26.42
CA ILE A 642 53.78 13.05 -25.01
C ILE A 642 52.84 11.94 -24.55
N LEU A 643 53.27 11.17 -23.55
CA LEU A 643 52.45 10.20 -22.83
C LEU A 643 52.06 10.80 -21.47
N ILE A 644 50.80 10.60 -21.05
CA ILE A 644 50.29 10.97 -19.72
C ILE A 644 49.64 9.73 -19.12
N ASP A 645 50.06 9.32 -17.94
CA ASP A 645 49.49 8.15 -17.27
C ASP A 645 48.04 8.40 -16.79
N GLY A 646 47.20 7.37 -16.91
CA GLY A 646 45.80 7.45 -16.53
C GLY A 646 45.58 7.43 -15.02
N GLY A 647 44.43 7.97 -14.61
CA GLY A 647 44.06 8.19 -13.21
C GLY A 647 44.11 6.91 -12.38
N ASN A 648 44.62 7.02 -11.15
CA ASN A 648 44.79 5.89 -10.24
C ASN A 648 43.45 5.19 -9.92
N ALA A 649 43.49 3.86 -9.78
CA ALA A 649 42.40 3.10 -9.18
C ALA A 649 42.19 3.50 -7.71
N TYR A 650 40.93 3.59 -7.27
CA TYR A 650 40.56 3.88 -5.88
C TYR A 650 39.25 3.19 -5.47
N GLY A 651 38.85 3.36 -4.21
CA GLY A 651 37.65 2.78 -3.62
C GLY A 651 37.77 1.32 -3.19
N ASN A 652 36.86 0.85 -2.34
CA ASN A 652 36.91 -0.48 -1.73
C ASN A 652 36.26 -1.57 -2.61
N ALA A 653 36.95 -2.68 -2.85
CA ALA A 653 36.41 -3.81 -3.61
C ALA A 653 35.39 -4.65 -2.83
N ASP A 654 35.46 -4.72 -1.49
CA ASP A 654 34.59 -5.57 -0.65
C ASP A 654 33.35 -4.85 -0.10
N LEU A 655 33.31 -3.52 -0.24
CA LEU A 655 32.14 -2.69 0.07
C LEU A 655 32.25 -1.35 -0.70
N PRO A 656 32.04 -1.35 -2.03
CA PRO A 656 32.16 -0.14 -2.85
C PRO A 656 30.97 0.81 -2.61
N CYS A 657 31.27 2.09 -2.45
CA CYS A 657 30.29 3.17 -2.31
C CYS A 657 30.85 4.54 -2.73
N GLU A 658 31.78 4.51 -3.68
CA GLU A 658 32.40 5.66 -4.34
C GLU A 658 31.70 5.93 -5.69
N LEU A 659 31.80 7.16 -6.20
CA LEU A 659 31.35 7.51 -7.55
C LEU A 659 32.49 7.32 -8.55
N GLY A 660 32.18 6.95 -9.80
CA GLY A 660 33.16 6.96 -10.89
C GLY A 660 33.61 8.39 -11.22
N SER A 661 34.91 8.54 -11.49
CA SER A 661 35.56 9.81 -11.80
C SER A 661 35.64 10.15 -13.29
N GLY A 662 35.77 11.44 -13.56
CA GLY A 662 35.78 12.05 -14.89
C GLY A 662 37.14 12.62 -15.32
N THR A 663 37.19 13.12 -16.55
CA THR A 663 38.40 13.66 -17.19
C THR A 663 38.29 15.16 -17.39
N GLU A 664 39.36 15.88 -17.07
CA GLU A 664 39.43 17.34 -17.13
C GLU A 664 39.50 17.87 -18.58
N GLY A 665 38.72 18.90 -18.90
CA GLY A 665 38.65 19.47 -20.25
C GLY A 665 39.74 20.51 -20.56
N PRO A 666 40.06 20.78 -21.86
CA PRO A 666 41.14 21.68 -22.28
C PRO A 666 41.04 23.14 -21.82
N ASN A 667 39.82 23.63 -21.52
CA ASN A 667 39.54 24.99 -21.03
C ASN A 667 38.13 25.01 -20.41
N GLN A 668 37.80 26.02 -19.61
CA GLN A 668 36.47 26.24 -19.03
C GLN A 668 35.31 26.33 -20.07
N SER A 669 35.63 26.51 -21.35
CA SER A 669 34.67 26.51 -22.47
C SER A 669 34.30 25.11 -22.98
N TYR A 670 35.03 24.06 -22.57
CA TYR A 670 34.81 22.68 -22.98
C TYR A 670 34.33 21.85 -21.79
N ARG A 671 33.45 20.88 -22.06
CA ARG A 671 32.80 20.05 -21.04
C ARG A 671 33.76 18.95 -20.58
N ASN A 672 33.94 18.79 -19.27
CA ASN A 672 34.62 17.62 -18.71
C ASN A 672 33.83 16.34 -19.03
N ILE A 673 34.54 15.23 -19.20
CA ILE A 673 33.93 13.90 -19.33
C ILE A 673 33.53 13.41 -17.94
N ILE A 674 32.37 12.78 -17.80
CA ILE A 674 31.80 12.38 -16.50
C ILE A 674 31.89 10.86 -16.28
N GLY A 675 32.29 10.44 -15.07
CA GLY A 675 32.32 9.02 -14.70
C GLY A 675 30.93 8.43 -14.43
N GLY A 676 30.88 7.12 -14.19
CA GLY A 676 29.66 6.42 -13.80
C GLY A 676 29.16 6.80 -12.41
N GLY A 677 27.85 6.82 -12.19
CA GLY A 677 27.24 7.08 -10.90
C GLY A 677 27.26 5.87 -9.96
N MET A 678 26.37 5.88 -8.95
CA MET A 678 26.26 4.83 -7.93
C MET A 678 24.83 4.27 -7.90
N ILE A 679 24.72 2.95 -7.83
CA ILE A 679 23.46 2.24 -7.61
C ILE A 679 23.60 1.32 -6.40
N VAL A 680 22.70 1.47 -5.42
CA VAL A 680 22.64 0.67 -4.20
C VAL A 680 21.23 0.08 -4.07
N MET A 681 21.14 -1.25 -3.95
CA MET A 681 19.87 -1.96 -3.75
C MET A 681 19.89 -2.80 -2.48
N GLY A 682 18.81 -2.74 -1.69
CA GLY A 682 18.72 -3.31 -0.34
C GLY A 682 19.60 -2.56 0.67
N SER A 683 19.70 -3.08 1.89
CA SER A 683 20.68 -2.65 2.89
C SER A 683 21.11 -3.79 3.81
N THR A 684 22.08 -3.54 4.69
CA THR A 684 22.58 -4.51 5.68
C THR A 684 21.49 -5.06 6.62
N HIS A 685 20.47 -4.26 6.95
CA HIS A 685 19.31 -4.66 7.76
C HIS A 685 18.09 -5.07 6.93
N TRP A 686 17.94 -4.52 5.72
CA TRP A 686 16.79 -4.73 4.84
C TRP A 686 17.25 -5.19 3.44
N PRO A 687 17.84 -6.40 3.32
CA PRO A 687 18.28 -6.94 2.05
C PRO A 687 17.09 -7.32 1.17
N LEU A 688 17.20 -7.08 -0.13
CA LEU A 688 16.18 -7.38 -1.13
C LEU A 688 15.94 -8.90 -1.18
N LEU A 689 14.67 -9.32 -1.24
CA LEU A 689 14.33 -10.74 -1.35
C LEU A 689 14.72 -11.31 -2.72
N ARG A 690 14.45 -10.57 -3.80
CA ARG A 690 14.74 -11.01 -5.16
C ARG A 690 14.95 -9.85 -6.14
N LEU A 691 16.01 -9.92 -6.94
CA LEU A 691 16.26 -9.09 -8.13
C LEU A 691 16.16 -9.95 -9.39
N ASP A 692 15.18 -9.65 -10.25
CA ASP A 692 15.03 -10.23 -11.59
C ASP A 692 15.46 -9.20 -12.66
N LEU A 693 16.53 -9.49 -13.40
CA LEU A 693 17.04 -8.66 -14.49
C LEU A 693 16.79 -9.36 -15.83
N TYR A 694 15.92 -8.77 -16.66
CA TYR A 694 15.70 -9.13 -18.06
C TYR A 694 16.25 -8.07 -19.02
N GLY A 695 16.15 -6.80 -18.63
CA GLY A 695 16.72 -5.64 -19.33
C GLY A 695 18.11 -5.24 -18.81
N SER A 696 18.29 -3.96 -18.50
CA SER A 696 19.61 -3.36 -18.24
C SER A 696 19.75 -2.70 -16.85
N LEU A 697 20.93 -2.87 -16.24
CA LEU A 697 21.35 -2.21 -15.00
C LEU A 697 22.77 -1.65 -15.19
N SER A 698 22.92 -0.34 -15.34
CA SER A 698 24.17 0.25 -15.82
C SER A 698 24.70 1.45 -15.02
N ALA A 699 26.02 1.52 -14.85
CA ALA A 699 26.73 2.59 -14.15
C ALA A 699 28.03 2.94 -14.88
N ASP A 700 27.98 3.11 -16.20
CA ASP A 700 29.16 3.24 -17.06
C ASP A 700 29.70 4.68 -17.13
N GLY A 701 31.01 4.79 -17.41
CA GLY A 701 31.68 6.05 -17.67
C GLY A 701 31.37 6.62 -19.06
N GLN A 702 31.32 7.95 -19.17
CA GLN A 702 31.04 8.63 -20.44
C GLN A 702 32.19 8.46 -21.45
N SER A 703 31.81 8.29 -22.73
CA SER A 703 32.72 8.33 -23.88
C SER A 703 32.55 9.65 -24.65
N PRO A 704 33.63 10.38 -24.99
CA PRO A 704 33.56 11.61 -25.77
C PRO A 704 33.04 11.33 -27.18
N HIS A 705 31.97 12.01 -27.59
CA HIS A 705 31.32 11.80 -28.89
C HIS A 705 31.83 12.71 -30.02
N ASP A 706 32.37 13.88 -29.70
CA ASP A 706 32.73 14.91 -30.68
C ASP A 706 34.25 15.08 -30.84
N VAL A 707 34.71 15.17 -32.10
CA VAL A 707 36.07 15.65 -32.41
C VAL A 707 36.11 17.16 -32.19
N LEU A 708 36.92 17.61 -31.22
CA LEU A 708 37.05 19.02 -30.88
C LEU A 708 37.88 19.78 -31.94
N ILE A 709 37.19 20.42 -32.89
CA ILE A 709 37.80 21.27 -33.92
C ILE A 709 37.92 22.71 -33.39
N GLU A 710 39.14 23.23 -33.31
CA GLU A 710 39.43 24.62 -32.95
C GLU A 710 39.11 25.55 -34.14
N LYS A 711 38.70 26.80 -33.90
CA LYS A 711 38.28 27.77 -34.95
C LYS A 711 39.37 28.21 -35.96
N ASN A 712 40.56 27.60 -35.89
CA ASN A 712 41.74 27.90 -36.71
C ASN A 712 42.26 26.66 -37.49
N ASP A 713 41.41 25.65 -37.74
CA ASP A 713 41.75 24.35 -38.34
C ASP A 713 42.83 23.53 -37.57
N SER A 714 43.09 23.88 -36.31
CA SER A 714 43.97 23.14 -35.41
C SER A 714 43.20 22.04 -34.67
N PHE A 715 43.59 20.78 -34.88
CA PHE A 715 43.05 19.63 -34.15
C PHE A 715 43.41 19.71 -32.66
N ILE A 716 42.39 19.72 -31.80
CA ILE A 716 42.53 19.55 -30.35
C ILE A 716 42.58 18.04 -30.10
N GLY A 717 43.58 17.56 -29.36
CA GLY A 717 43.77 16.13 -29.13
C GLY A 717 42.72 15.54 -28.19
N GLY A 718 42.70 14.20 -28.12
CA GLY A 718 41.60 13.43 -27.56
C GLY A 718 41.44 13.61 -26.05
N LEU A 719 40.19 13.78 -25.60
CA LEU A 719 39.83 13.63 -24.20
C LEU A 719 39.91 12.15 -23.79
N GLY A 720 40.38 11.87 -22.58
CA GLY A 720 40.33 10.53 -22.01
C GLY A 720 38.93 10.16 -21.51
N GLY A 721 38.59 8.87 -21.55
CA GLY A 721 37.28 8.36 -21.14
C GLY A 721 37.02 8.48 -19.64
N GLY A 722 35.75 8.63 -19.25
CA GLY A 722 35.32 8.60 -17.86
C GLY A 722 35.38 7.18 -17.29
N SER A 723 35.68 7.03 -16.00
CA SER A 723 35.73 5.71 -15.35
C SER A 723 34.33 5.16 -15.03
N GLY A 724 34.21 3.84 -14.94
CA GLY A 724 32.99 3.15 -14.52
C GLY A 724 32.63 3.46 -13.05
N GLY A 725 31.34 3.37 -12.72
CA GLY A 725 30.78 3.70 -11.41
C GLY A 725 30.75 2.52 -10.43
N THR A 726 29.74 2.54 -9.54
CA THR A 726 29.56 1.54 -8.47
C THR A 726 28.17 0.92 -8.49
N ILE A 727 28.10 -0.40 -8.39
CA ILE A 727 26.87 -1.18 -8.20
C ILE A 727 27.01 -2.06 -6.94
N LEU A 728 26.21 -1.79 -5.91
CA LEU A 728 26.22 -2.48 -4.61
C LEU A 728 24.85 -3.12 -4.35
N LEU A 729 24.80 -4.45 -4.23
CA LEU A 729 23.55 -5.22 -4.18
C LEU A 729 23.46 -6.06 -2.91
N PHE A 730 22.65 -5.63 -1.94
CA PHE A 730 22.26 -6.42 -0.76
C PHE A 730 21.05 -7.29 -1.11
N VAL A 731 21.30 -8.53 -1.55
CA VAL A 731 20.30 -9.43 -2.14
C VAL A 731 20.31 -10.81 -1.48
N GLN A 732 19.15 -11.48 -1.48
CA GLN A 732 19.00 -12.89 -1.09
C GLN A 732 18.97 -13.81 -2.33
N MET A 733 18.25 -13.40 -3.39
CA MET A 733 18.21 -14.09 -4.68
C MET A 733 18.43 -13.13 -5.85
N LEU A 734 19.17 -13.59 -6.86
CA LEU A 734 19.50 -12.88 -8.09
C LEU A 734 19.19 -13.74 -9.33
N MET A 735 18.57 -13.16 -10.35
CA MET A 735 18.33 -13.83 -11.64
C MET A 735 18.67 -12.88 -12.78
N LEU A 736 19.60 -13.29 -13.66
CA LEU A 736 19.96 -12.60 -14.90
C LEU A 736 19.54 -13.46 -16.09
N ALA A 737 18.57 -12.99 -16.87
CA ALA A 737 18.13 -13.67 -18.09
C ALA A 737 19.15 -13.54 -19.24
N GLU A 738 19.03 -14.37 -20.27
CA GLU A 738 19.98 -14.46 -21.41
C GLU A 738 20.24 -13.13 -22.13
N THR A 739 19.25 -12.22 -22.17
CA THR A 739 19.36 -10.90 -22.80
C THR A 739 19.80 -9.78 -21.86
N SER A 740 19.97 -10.08 -20.56
CA SER A 740 20.20 -9.06 -19.54
C SER A 740 21.64 -8.60 -19.46
N ASN A 741 21.84 -7.32 -19.13
CA ASN A 741 23.16 -6.70 -19.02
C ASN A 741 23.31 -5.90 -17.72
N LEU A 742 24.31 -6.25 -16.92
CA LEU A 742 24.75 -5.53 -15.73
C LEU A 742 26.14 -4.96 -15.98
N SER A 743 26.26 -3.63 -16.10
CA SER A 743 27.51 -2.99 -16.56
C SER A 743 28.00 -1.85 -15.65
N ALA A 744 29.31 -1.81 -15.42
CA ALA A 744 30.03 -0.70 -14.79
C ALA A 744 31.31 -0.40 -15.60
N VAL A 745 31.16 -0.23 -16.92
CA VAL A 745 32.26 -0.19 -17.89
C VAL A 745 32.90 1.20 -17.94
N GLY A 746 34.22 1.25 -18.16
CA GLY A 746 34.93 2.50 -18.43
C GLY A 746 34.63 3.05 -19.83
N GLY A 747 34.42 4.36 -19.95
CA GLY A 747 34.21 5.02 -21.23
C GLY A 747 35.45 4.97 -22.13
N ASN A 748 35.25 4.97 -23.44
CA ASN A 748 36.35 4.99 -24.41
C ASN A 748 37.06 6.35 -24.42
N GLY A 749 38.31 6.38 -24.87
CA GLY A 749 39.05 7.61 -25.19
C GLY A 749 38.58 8.25 -26.50
N GLY A 750 38.84 9.54 -26.66
CA GLY A 750 38.57 10.30 -27.88
C GLY A 750 39.61 10.06 -28.96
N SER A 751 39.18 10.13 -30.23
CA SER A 751 39.87 9.61 -31.42
C SER A 751 41.12 10.37 -31.91
N LEU A 752 41.85 10.99 -30.99
CA LEU A 752 43.09 11.76 -31.23
C LEU A 752 44.05 11.57 -30.04
N GLY A 753 44.25 10.33 -29.59
CA GLY A 753 45.20 9.99 -28.53
C GLY A 753 44.60 9.84 -27.13
N GLY A 754 43.28 9.75 -27.01
CA GLY A 754 42.60 9.64 -25.71
C GLY A 754 42.80 8.26 -25.07
N GLY A 755 43.17 8.24 -23.78
CA GLY A 755 43.20 7.01 -22.98
C GLY A 755 41.81 6.55 -22.55
N GLY A 756 41.56 5.24 -22.48
CA GLY A 756 40.29 4.69 -22.02
C GLY A 756 40.10 4.80 -20.50
N GLY A 757 38.86 4.97 -20.02
CA GLY A 757 38.57 5.01 -18.59
C GLY A 757 38.70 3.64 -17.91
N GLY A 758 39.08 3.60 -16.63
CA GLY A 758 39.10 2.38 -15.83
C GLY A 758 37.69 1.80 -15.59
N GLY A 759 37.58 0.47 -15.52
CA GLY A 759 36.32 -0.23 -15.24
C GLY A 759 35.96 -0.18 -13.75
N GLY A 760 34.68 0.00 -13.44
CA GLY A 760 34.16 0.29 -12.09
C GLY A 760 34.02 -0.91 -11.15
N ARG A 761 33.18 -0.78 -10.11
CA ARG A 761 33.02 -1.80 -9.05
C ARG A 761 31.60 -2.38 -9.00
N VAL A 762 31.50 -3.70 -8.92
CA VAL A 762 30.24 -4.45 -8.71
C VAL A 762 30.42 -5.36 -7.51
N HIS A 763 29.56 -5.24 -6.48
CA HIS A 763 29.61 -6.08 -5.29
C HIS A 763 28.25 -6.70 -4.93
N PHE A 764 28.24 -8.03 -4.76
CA PHE A 764 27.08 -8.79 -4.31
C PHE A 764 27.16 -9.12 -2.81
N HIS A 765 26.43 -8.36 -1.99
CA HIS A 765 26.37 -8.55 -0.54
C HIS A 765 25.25 -9.52 -0.15
N TRP A 766 25.50 -10.81 -0.32
CA TRP A 766 24.56 -11.89 0.01
C TRP A 766 24.08 -11.82 1.47
N ALA A 767 22.80 -12.11 1.69
CA ALA A 767 22.18 -12.15 3.02
C ALA A 767 21.30 -13.41 3.18
N ASN A 768 21.03 -13.78 4.44
CA ASN A 768 20.14 -14.90 4.82
C ASN A 768 20.47 -16.25 4.15
N PHE A 769 21.73 -16.69 4.21
CA PHE A 769 22.12 -18.02 3.75
C PHE A 769 21.42 -19.14 4.55
N GLU A 770 20.57 -19.92 3.89
CA GLU A 770 20.20 -21.27 4.33
C GLU A 770 21.38 -22.23 4.07
N SER A 771 21.54 -23.30 4.86
CA SER A 771 22.75 -24.15 4.78
C SER A 771 22.45 -25.64 4.95
N GLY A 772 23.24 -26.49 4.29
CA GLY A 772 22.98 -27.93 4.22
C GLY A 772 21.81 -28.27 3.29
N GLU A 773 20.93 -29.19 3.72
CA GLU A 773 19.85 -29.73 2.86
C GLU A 773 18.83 -28.69 2.37
N GLU A 774 18.76 -27.52 3.02
CA GLU A 774 17.84 -26.41 2.67
C GLU A 774 18.41 -25.51 1.56
N TYR A 775 19.74 -25.41 1.40
CA TYR A 775 20.45 -24.43 0.55
C TYR A 775 19.88 -24.30 -0.88
N VAL A 776 19.44 -23.10 -1.24
CA VAL A 776 19.03 -22.73 -2.61
C VAL A 776 20.13 -21.86 -3.25
N PRO A 777 20.50 -22.09 -4.53
CA PRO A 777 21.45 -21.21 -5.23
C PRO A 777 20.99 -19.75 -5.21
N VAL A 778 21.85 -18.87 -4.67
CA VAL A 778 21.54 -17.44 -4.50
C VAL A 778 21.57 -16.63 -5.80
N ALA A 779 22.14 -17.20 -6.87
CA ALA A 779 22.17 -16.59 -8.20
C ALA A 779 21.86 -17.60 -9.32
N SER A 780 21.17 -17.13 -10.36
CA SER A 780 21.01 -17.81 -11.65
C SER A 780 21.44 -16.84 -12.75
N ILE A 781 22.54 -17.14 -13.45
CA ILE A 781 23.21 -16.18 -14.34
C ILE A 781 23.29 -16.74 -15.76
N ASN A 782 22.41 -16.25 -16.63
CA ASN A 782 22.44 -16.52 -18.06
C ASN A 782 22.82 -15.27 -18.89
N GLY A 783 22.73 -14.06 -18.30
CA GLY A 783 23.08 -12.77 -18.93
C GLY A 783 24.53 -12.32 -18.72
N THR A 784 24.85 -11.10 -19.14
CA THR A 784 26.22 -10.55 -19.08
C THR A 784 26.44 -9.63 -17.88
N ILE A 785 27.55 -9.85 -17.16
CA ILE A 785 28.12 -8.92 -16.18
C ILE A 785 29.42 -8.36 -16.77
N ASN A 786 29.57 -7.03 -16.85
CA ASN A 786 30.78 -6.41 -17.41
C ASN A 786 31.30 -5.24 -16.57
N SER A 787 32.58 -5.30 -16.22
CA SER A 787 33.35 -4.23 -15.53
C SER A 787 34.66 -3.90 -16.28
N SER A 788 34.72 -4.09 -17.61
CA SER A 788 35.92 -3.78 -18.39
C SER A 788 36.28 -2.30 -18.36
N GLY A 789 37.58 -1.99 -18.49
CA GLY A 789 38.01 -0.64 -18.87
C GLY A 789 37.63 -0.33 -20.33
N GLY A 790 37.63 0.96 -20.66
CA GLY A 790 37.37 1.46 -22.00
C GLY A 790 38.58 1.33 -22.94
N ALA A 791 38.32 1.39 -24.24
CA ALA A 791 39.37 1.42 -25.26
C ALA A 791 40.04 2.79 -25.33
N GLY A 792 41.36 2.81 -25.50
CA GLY A 792 42.09 4.01 -25.97
C GLY A 792 42.12 4.06 -27.50
N ASP A 793 42.39 5.24 -28.07
CA ASP A 793 42.46 5.45 -29.53
C ASP A 793 43.68 6.30 -29.95
N ASP A 794 44.09 6.18 -31.21
CA ASP A 794 45.29 6.81 -31.83
C ASP A 794 46.56 6.77 -30.95
N GLY A 795 46.83 5.59 -30.37
CA GLY A 795 47.99 5.35 -29.50
C GLY A 795 47.73 5.52 -28.00
N GLY A 796 46.55 6.01 -27.60
CA GLY A 796 46.08 5.93 -26.22
C GLY A 796 45.92 4.48 -25.74
N LEU A 797 46.20 4.22 -24.47
CA LEU A 797 46.09 2.89 -23.87
C LEU A 797 44.66 2.59 -23.38
N PHE A 798 44.34 1.30 -23.29
CA PHE A 798 43.12 0.80 -22.67
C PHE A 798 43.14 1.06 -21.15
N GLY A 799 41.97 1.32 -20.57
CA GLY A 799 41.81 1.30 -19.12
C GLY A 799 41.84 -0.13 -18.58
N GLU A 800 42.25 -0.31 -17.33
CA GLU A 800 42.22 -1.61 -16.67
C GLU A 800 40.78 -2.05 -16.35
N GLY A 801 40.60 -3.37 -16.22
CA GLY A 801 39.36 -3.96 -15.75
C GLY A 801 39.10 -3.67 -14.27
N GLY A 802 37.83 -3.39 -13.95
CA GLY A 802 37.32 -3.23 -12.60
C GLY A 802 36.99 -4.54 -11.89
N THR A 803 36.48 -4.44 -10.68
CA THR A 803 36.28 -5.58 -9.76
C THR A 803 34.82 -6.02 -9.66
N VAL A 804 34.56 -7.30 -9.91
CA VAL A 804 33.30 -7.98 -9.56
C VAL A 804 33.55 -8.88 -8.34
N THR A 805 32.97 -8.54 -7.19
CA THR A 805 33.19 -9.22 -5.91
C THR A 805 31.87 -9.67 -5.28
N GLY A 806 31.97 -10.55 -4.29
CA GLY A 806 30.82 -11.02 -3.51
C GLY A 806 31.23 -11.28 -2.07
N ARG A 807 30.27 -11.23 -1.15
CA ARG A 807 30.48 -11.49 0.27
C ARG A 807 31.18 -12.84 0.51
N SER A 808 32.02 -12.90 1.55
CA SER A 808 32.68 -14.14 2.00
C SER A 808 31.68 -15.28 2.20
N CYS A 809 31.83 -16.34 1.38
CA CYS A 809 30.88 -17.45 1.38
C CYS A 809 31.03 -18.36 2.61
N PRO A 810 29.93 -18.95 3.10
CA PRO A 810 29.95 -19.87 4.23
C PRO A 810 30.64 -21.20 3.86
N LYS A 811 30.72 -22.08 4.85
CA LYS A 811 31.37 -23.39 4.76
C LYS A 811 30.68 -24.27 3.71
N GLY A 812 31.45 -24.97 2.88
CA GLY A 812 30.94 -25.77 1.75
C GLY A 812 30.71 -25.01 0.44
N LEU A 813 30.66 -23.66 0.46
CA LEU A 813 30.39 -22.82 -0.73
C LEU A 813 31.59 -21.94 -1.11
N TYR A 814 31.73 -21.54 -2.38
CA TYR A 814 32.84 -20.72 -2.90
C TYR A 814 32.47 -19.82 -4.10
N GLY A 815 33.39 -18.98 -4.55
CA GLY A 815 33.19 -18.07 -5.68
C GLY A 815 32.34 -16.84 -5.34
N THR A 816 32.18 -15.93 -6.31
CA THR A 816 31.39 -14.69 -6.15
C THR A 816 29.92 -14.92 -5.81
N PHE A 817 29.36 -16.05 -6.26
CA PHE A 817 27.94 -16.40 -6.14
C PHE A 817 27.68 -17.52 -5.11
N CYS A 818 28.68 -17.87 -4.30
CA CYS A 818 28.60 -18.94 -3.30
C CYS A 818 28.08 -20.27 -3.85
N GLU A 819 28.67 -20.72 -4.94
CA GLU A 819 28.42 -22.02 -5.57
C GLU A 819 28.94 -23.18 -4.70
N GLU A 820 28.41 -24.39 -4.90
CA GLU A 820 28.74 -25.56 -4.07
C GLU A 820 30.14 -26.12 -4.44
N CYS A 821 31.03 -26.32 -3.46
CA CYS A 821 32.38 -26.84 -3.70
C CYS A 821 32.37 -28.15 -4.54
N PRO A 822 33.27 -28.34 -5.52
CA PRO A 822 33.22 -29.47 -6.46
C PRO A 822 33.20 -30.85 -5.80
N VAL A 823 32.44 -31.78 -6.38
CA VAL A 823 32.21 -33.13 -5.83
C VAL A 823 33.54 -33.88 -5.60
N GLY A 824 33.83 -34.19 -4.33
CA GLY A 824 35.11 -34.78 -3.88
C GLY A 824 36.03 -33.80 -3.14
N THR A 825 35.64 -32.54 -3.02
CA THR A 825 36.28 -31.53 -2.15
C THR A 825 35.42 -31.20 -0.92
N PHE A 826 36.00 -30.50 0.06
CA PHE A 826 35.33 -30.01 1.26
C PHE A 826 35.90 -28.64 1.69
N LYS A 827 35.11 -27.83 2.40
CA LYS A 827 35.52 -26.49 2.89
C LYS A 827 35.02 -26.25 4.32
N VAL A 828 35.96 -26.00 5.23
CA VAL A 828 35.72 -25.87 6.69
C VAL A 828 35.72 -24.40 7.17
N GLU A 829 36.28 -23.52 6.36
CA GLU A 829 36.49 -22.09 6.64
C GLU A 829 35.58 -21.21 5.77
N GLU A 830 35.45 -19.94 6.15
CA GLU A 830 34.64 -18.94 5.46
C GLU A 830 35.52 -18.10 4.51
N GLY A 831 34.95 -17.63 3.41
CA GLY A 831 35.69 -16.98 2.32
C GLY A 831 35.22 -17.49 0.95
N SER A 832 35.68 -16.84 -0.13
CA SER A 832 35.13 -17.06 -1.48
C SER A 832 36.16 -17.57 -2.50
N GLU A 833 37.42 -17.81 -2.11
CA GLU A 833 38.41 -18.42 -3.02
C GLU A 833 38.12 -19.91 -3.28
N GLU A 834 38.33 -20.35 -4.52
CA GLU A 834 38.32 -21.77 -4.92
C GLU A 834 39.42 -22.59 -4.22
N SER A 835 40.52 -21.93 -3.83
CA SER A 835 41.63 -22.51 -3.05
C SER A 835 41.18 -23.20 -1.76
N LEU A 836 40.03 -22.79 -1.21
CA LEU A 836 39.45 -23.28 0.04
C LEU A 836 38.62 -24.57 -0.12
N CYS A 837 38.32 -25.01 -1.36
CA CYS A 837 37.68 -26.30 -1.64
C CYS A 837 38.75 -27.42 -1.69
N ILE A 838 39.16 -27.89 -0.50
CA ILE A 838 40.27 -28.85 -0.34
C ILE A 838 39.84 -30.27 -0.78
N PRO A 839 40.64 -31.03 -1.54
CA PRO A 839 40.29 -32.41 -1.91
C PRO A 839 40.24 -33.35 -0.69
N CYS A 840 39.18 -34.16 -0.60
CA CYS A 840 38.96 -35.08 0.51
C CYS A 840 40.07 -36.14 0.65
N SER A 841 40.38 -36.52 1.90
CA SER A 841 41.58 -37.31 2.23
C SER A 841 41.64 -38.71 1.61
N LEU A 842 40.49 -39.26 1.20
CA LEU A 842 40.39 -40.51 0.43
C LEU A 842 40.68 -40.23 -1.06
N LYS A 843 41.96 -40.06 -1.41
CA LYS A 843 42.42 -39.79 -2.80
C LYS A 843 41.95 -40.82 -3.85
N VAL A 844 41.54 -42.01 -3.42
CA VAL A 844 40.77 -42.97 -4.21
C VAL A 844 39.69 -43.56 -3.29
N PRO A 845 38.39 -43.47 -3.59
CA PRO A 845 37.38 -44.24 -2.88
C PRO A 845 37.58 -45.75 -3.15
N PRO A 846 36.99 -46.67 -2.36
CA PRO A 846 37.09 -48.11 -2.65
C PRO A 846 36.74 -48.40 -4.11
N GLY A 847 37.47 -49.29 -4.80
CA GLY A 847 37.47 -49.41 -6.27
C GLY A 847 36.15 -49.84 -6.97
N ARG A 848 35.02 -49.79 -6.26
CA ARG A 848 33.65 -49.92 -6.75
C ARG A 848 32.73 -48.80 -6.20
N ALA A 849 33.28 -47.62 -5.91
CA ALA A 849 32.57 -46.47 -5.31
C ALA A 849 32.93 -45.13 -5.96
N TYR A 850 32.06 -44.14 -5.75
CA TYR A 850 32.20 -42.77 -6.25
C TYR A 850 31.66 -41.77 -5.22
N PHE A 851 32.17 -40.53 -5.22
CA PHE A 851 31.67 -39.46 -4.34
C PHE A 851 30.26 -39.02 -4.73
N VAL A 852 29.46 -38.66 -3.73
CA VAL A 852 28.04 -38.29 -3.91
C VAL A 852 27.91 -36.78 -3.80
N TYR A 853 27.07 -36.20 -4.66
CA TYR A 853 26.65 -34.80 -4.58
C TYR A 853 25.93 -34.51 -3.25
N VAL A 854 26.26 -33.39 -2.61
CA VAL A 854 25.66 -32.93 -1.34
C VAL A 854 25.23 -31.48 -1.50
N ARG A 855 23.96 -31.22 -1.21
CA ARG A 855 23.37 -29.87 -1.24
C ARG A 855 23.94 -29.01 -0.10
N GLY A 856 24.31 -27.78 -0.40
CA GLY A 856 25.10 -26.89 0.46
C GLY A 856 26.60 -27.21 0.50
N GLY A 857 27.09 -28.14 -0.35
CA GLY A 857 28.48 -28.58 -0.36
C GLY A 857 28.89 -29.44 0.85
N VAL A 858 30.18 -29.79 0.94
CA VAL A 858 30.72 -30.65 2.00
C VAL A 858 31.55 -29.83 2.99
N THR A 859 31.16 -29.87 4.27
CA THR A 859 31.83 -29.13 5.37
C THR A 859 32.84 -29.97 6.16
N ASN A 860 32.87 -31.28 5.95
CA ASN A 860 33.70 -32.25 6.69
C ASN A 860 34.81 -32.83 5.82
N THR A 861 35.95 -33.16 6.42
CA THR A 861 37.13 -33.80 5.77
C THR A 861 36.87 -35.15 5.09
N SER A 862 35.70 -35.75 5.36
CA SER A 862 35.27 -37.04 4.83
C SER A 862 34.03 -36.88 3.93
N CYS A 863 34.29 -36.68 2.63
CA CYS A 863 33.26 -36.64 1.59
C CYS A 863 32.44 -37.95 1.58
N PRO A 864 31.10 -37.88 1.52
CA PRO A 864 30.27 -39.07 1.38
C PRO A 864 30.44 -39.70 0.00
N TYR A 865 30.41 -41.03 -0.02
CA TYR A 865 30.54 -41.84 -1.24
C TYR A 865 29.51 -42.98 -1.24
N ARG A 866 29.15 -43.48 -2.43
CA ARG A 866 28.25 -44.61 -2.63
C ARG A 866 28.90 -45.65 -3.54
N CYS A 867 28.56 -46.91 -3.35
CA CYS A 867 28.96 -47.97 -4.27
C CYS A 867 28.26 -47.81 -5.64
N ILE A 868 28.92 -48.22 -6.72
CA ILE A 868 28.43 -48.15 -8.12
C ILE A 868 27.11 -48.94 -8.32
N SER A 869 26.78 -49.87 -7.41
CA SER A 869 25.51 -50.60 -7.43
C SER A 869 25.12 -51.05 -6.03
N ASP A 870 23.82 -51.07 -5.74
CA ASP A 870 23.24 -51.54 -4.46
C ASP A 870 23.45 -53.04 -4.18
N LYS A 871 24.05 -53.78 -5.13
CA LYS A 871 24.59 -55.13 -4.93
C LYS A 871 25.81 -55.18 -4.01
N TYR A 872 26.44 -54.03 -3.75
CA TYR A 872 27.64 -53.87 -2.93
C TYR A 872 27.33 -53.10 -1.65
N ARG A 873 27.87 -53.55 -0.51
CA ARG A 873 27.62 -52.94 0.81
C ARG A 873 28.74 -52.00 1.24
N MET A 874 28.36 -50.83 1.74
CA MET A 874 29.25 -49.85 2.37
C MET A 874 29.76 -50.40 3.73
N PRO A 875 30.98 -50.06 4.17
CA PRO A 875 31.89 -49.08 3.57
C PRO A 875 32.69 -49.60 2.37
N ASN A 876 33.10 -50.88 2.34
CA ASN A 876 34.13 -51.34 1.40
C ASN A 876 33.63 -51.73 -0.01
N CYS A 877 32.32 -51.66 -0.25
CA CYS A 877 31.66 -52.07 -1.50
C CYS A 877 31.93 -53.54 -1.90
N TYR A 878 31.86 -54.41 -0.89
CA TYR A 878 31.92 -55.86 -1.05
C TYR A 878 30.54 -56.47 -1.35
N THR A 879 30.52 -57.62 -2.00
CA THR A 879 29.31 -58.44 -2.16
C THR A 879 28.91 -59.11 -0.83
N PRO A 880 27.64 -59.55 -0.65
CA PRO A 880 27.21 -60.22 0.57
C PRO A 880 27.98 -61.51 0.91
N LEU A 881 28.59 -62.17 -0.10
CA LEU A 881 29.42 -63.36 0.10
C LEU A 881 30.82 -62.98 0.62
N GLU A 882 31.45 -61.96 0.01
CA GLU A 882 32.73 -61.42 0.47
C GLU A 882 32.62 -60.87 1.91
N GLU A 883 31.55 -60.13 2.20
CA GLU A 883 31.26 -59.58 3.54
C GLU A 883 31.15 -60.71 4.59
N LEU A 884 30.41 -61.78 4.29
CA LEU A 884 30.30 -62.96 5.16
C LEU A 884 31.66 -63.65 5.36
N MET A 885 32.43 -63.86 4.28
CA MET A 885 33.73 -64.54 4.33
C MET A 885 34.76 -63.74 5.14
N TYR A 886 34.82 -62.42 4.97
CA TYR A 886 35.74 -61.57 5.74
C TYR A 886 35.28 -61.35 7.20
N ALA A 887 33.98 -61.36 7.50
CA ALA A 887 33.47 -61.30 8.87
C ALA A 887 33.94 -62.50 9.74
N PHE A 888 34.18 -63.67 9.14
CA PHE A 888 34.77 -64.83 9.81
C PHE A 888 36.31 -64.88 9.77
N GLY A 889 36.98 -63.77 9.46
CA GLY A 889 38.45 -63.69 9.37
C GLY A 889 39.04 -64.13 8.03
N GLY A 890 38.21 -64.24 6.99
CA GLY A 890 38.61 -64.50 5.61
C GLY A 890 38.24 -65.90 5.09
N PRO A 891 38.52 -66.16 3.80
CA PRO A 891 38.03 -67.36 3.09
C PRO A 891 38.35 -68.69 3.77
N LEU A 892 39.55 -68.82 4.35
CA LEU A 892 40.04 -70.05 4.98
C LEU A 892 39.30 -70.38 6.28
N LEU A 893 39.14 -69.40 7.18
CA LEU A 893 38.49 -69.60 8.47
C LEU A 893 37.00 -69.92 8.30
N PHE A 894 36.32 -69.29 7.34
CA PHE A 894 34.91 -69.59 7.03
C PHE A 894 34.67 -71.06 6.70
N VAL A 895 35.57 -71.70 5.92
CA VAL A 895 35.47 -73.12 5.57
C VAL A 895 35.67 -74.03 6.79
N PHE A 896 36.61 -73.71 7.69
CA PHE A 896 36.81 -74.47 8.93
C PHE A 896 35.60 -74.35 9.88
N VAL A 897 35.02 -73.16 10.03
CA VAL A 897 33.82 -72.93 10.86
C VAL A 897 32.62 -73.71 10.31
N LEU A 898 32.41 -73.71 8.98
CA LEU A 898 31.31 -74.45 8.35
C LEU A 898 31.43 -75.97 8.58
N SER A 899 32.64 -76.52 8.46
CA SER A 899 32.93 -77.93 8.75
C SER A 899 32.61 -78.30 10.21
N PHE A 900 33.06 -77.47 11.16
CA PHE A 900 32.79 -77.65 12.59
C PHE A 900 31.29 -77.59 12.91
N LEU A 901 30.53 -76.72 12.23
CA LEU A 901 29.08 -76.59 12.42
C LEU A 901 28.33 -77.87 11.99
N VAL A 902 28.73 -78.52 10.91
CA VAL A 902 28.13 -79.79 10.44
C VAL A 902 28.34 -80.91 11.47
N VAL A 903 29.54 -80.99 12.07
CA VAL A 903 29.83 -81.94 13.16
C VAL A 903 28.99 -81.66 14.40
N LEU A 904 28.83 -80.39 14.79
CA LEU A 904 27.96 -80.00 15.90
C LEU A 904 26.48 -80.35 15.67
N ILE A 905 25.97 -80.16 14.45
CA ILE A 905 24.57 -80.52 14.12
C ILE A 905 24.34 -82.04 14.25
N ALA A 906 25.30 -82.88 13.84
CA ALA A 906 25.23 -84.32 14.03
C ALA A 906 25.21 -84.76 15.52
N LEU A 907 25.90 -84.01 16.40
CA LEU A 907 25.87 -84.22 17.85
C LEU A 907 24.57 -83.69 18.49
N PHE A 908 23.99 -82.61 17.96
CA PHE A 908 22.75 -82.00 18.45
C PHE A 908 21.53 -82.92 18.27
N PHE A 909 21.42 -83.61 17.13
CA PHE A 909 20.34 -84.58 16.91
C PHE A 909 20.39 -85.79 17.86
N ASN A 910 21.59 -86.18 18.36
CA ASN A 910 21.72 -87.25 19.35
C ASN A 910 21.34 -86.82 20.78
N THR A 911 21.37 -85.52 21.10
CA THR A 911 21.17 -85.02 22.47
C THR A 911 19.72 -84.59 22.78
N LEU A 912 18.93 -84.23 21.75
CA LEU A 912 17.52 -83.81 21.92
C LEU A 912 16.54 -84.91 22.34
N ARG A 913 16.97 -86.18 22.49
CA ARG A 913 16.08 -87.29 22.92
C ARG A 913 15.81 -87.34 24.44
N ILE A 914 16.36 -86.42 25.24
CA ILE A 914 16.31 -86.48 26.71
C ILE A 914 15.80 -85.17 27.34
N LYS A 915 14.68 -85.29 28.08
CA LYS A 915 14.13 -84.35 29.11
C LYS A 915 13.70 -82.93 28.69
N TYR A 916 12.45 -82.84 28.24
CA TYR A 916 11.61 -81.64 28.35
C TYR A 916 11.01 -81.54 29.78
N VAL A 917 11.46 -80.63 30.67
CA VAL A 917 10.83 -80.44 32.02
C VAL A 917 10.83 -78.99 32.57
N ARG A 918 9.82 -78.19 32.17
CA ARG A 918 8.98 -77.30 33.04
C ARG A 918 9.60 -76.08 33.80
N SER A 919 8.78 -75.00 33.85
CA SER A 919 8.86 -73.76 34.66
C SER A 919 9.95 -72.74 34.30
N SER A 920 9.75 -71.42 34.14
CA SER A 920 8.67 -70.43 34.45
C SER A 920 8.47 -69.95 35.90
N SER A 921 8.62 -68.62 36.14
CA SER A 921 7.86 -67.78 37.11
C SER A 921 8.29 -66.27 37.10
N TYR A 922 7.32 -65.40 37.47
CA TYR A 922 7.25 -63.97 37.89
C TYR A 922 8.49 -63.28 38.55
N GLY A 923 8.58 -61.94 38.73
CA GLY A 923 7.55 -60.87 38.64
C GLY A 923 8.08 -59.41 38.80
N PRO A 924 7.22 -58.38 39.04
CA PRO A 924 7.51 -56.95 38.76
C PRO A 924 7.39 -55.93 39.94
N LYS A 925 7.56 -54.61 39.62
CA LYS A 925 7.38 -53.32 40.40
C LYS A 925 8.73 -52.56 40.58
N SER A 926 8.80 -51.22 40.79
CA SER A 926 7.81 -50.14 41.04
C SER A 926 8.26 -48.74 40.55
N VAL A 927 7.28 -47.85 40.30
CA VAL A 927 7.15 -46.40 40.65
C VAL A 927 8.41 -45.48 40.65
N ALA A 928 8.24 -44.27 40.08
CA ALA A 928 9.27 -43.24 39.94
C ALA A 928 9.40 -42.24 41.12
N HIS A 929 10.53 -41.53 41.16
CA HIS A 929 10.64 -40.15 41.70
C HIS A 929 11.56 -39.31 40.79
N GLN A 930 11.55 -37.98 40.95
CA GLN A 930 12.26 -37.07 40.04
C GLN A 930 13.79 -37.07 40.22
N SER A 931 14.49 -36.80 39.13
CA SER A 931 15.88 -36.31 39.13
C SER A 931 15.98 -35.11 38.17
N HIS A 932 16.42 -33.96 38.67
CA HIS A 932 16.66 -32.78 37.84
C HIS A 932 17.87 -33.02 36.91
N HIS A 933 17.70 -32.73 35.62
CA HIS A 933 18.81 -32.32 34.77
C HIS A 933 18.44 -31.02 34.08
N HIS A 934 19.23 -29.97 34.32
CA HIS A 934 19.16 -28.74 33.55
C HIS A 934 19.85 -28.96 32.21
N LEU A 935 19.17 -28.61 31.13
CA LEU A 935 19.81 -28.28 29.86
C LEU A 935 19.34 -26.86 29.49
N PRO A 936 20.25 -25.90 29.21
CA PRO A 936 19.84 -24.56 28.85
C PRO A 936 19.34 -24.57 27.40
N HIS A 937 18.11 -24.08 27.19
CA HIS A 937 17.59 -23.79 25.85
C HIS A 937 17.21 -22.31 25.79
N LEU A 938 17.54 -21.65 24.68
CA LEU A 938 17.40 -20.22 24.51
C LEU A 938 15.91 -19.87 24.38
N LEU A 939 15.38 -19.13 25.36
CA LEU A 939 14.02 -18.61 25.32
C LEU A 939 13.93 -17.49 24.28
N SER A 940 13.11 -17.70 23.26
CA SER A 940 12.67 -16.62 22.39
C SER A 940 11.87 -15.60 23.21
N LEU A 941 12.07 -14.30 22.94
CA LEU A 941 11.35 -13.21 23.59
C LEU A 941 9.84 -13.22 23.29
N SER A 942 9.36 -14.07 22.37
CA SER A 942 7.93 -14.32 22.16
C SER A 942 7.27 -15.13 23.29
N GLU A 943 8.06 -15.83 24.14
CA GLU A 943 7.57 -16.65 25.26
C GLU A 943 7.72 -15.97 26.64
N VAL A 944 7.72 -14.64 26.67
CA VAL A 944 7.44 -13.88 27.91
C VAL A 944 6.07 -14.34 28.43
N ARG A 945 6.06 -14.96 29.61
CA ARG A 945 4.86 -15.52 30.24
C ARG A 945 3.82 -14.42 30.50
N GLY A 946 2.82 -14.31 29.63
CA GLY A 946 1.53 -13.72 29.99
C GLY A 946 1.03 -14.37 31.28
N THR A 947 0.48 -13.58 32.20
CA THR A 947 0.27 -14.11 33.55
C THR A 947 -0.84 -15.16 33.52
N ARG A 948 -0.68 -16.27 34.26
CA ARG A 948 -1.61 -17.42 34.20
C ARG A 948 -3.05 -17.11 34.63
N ALA A 949 -3.33 -15.88 35.09
CA ALA A 949 -4.67 -15.37 35.34
C ALA A 949 -5.35 -14.86 34.05
N GLU A 950 -4.62 -14.19 33.16
CA GLU A 950 -5.15 -13.53 31.95
C GLU A 950 -5.90 -14.51 31.04
N GLU A 951 -5.31 -15.68 30.76
CA GLU A 951 -5.92 -16.71 29.90
C GLU A 951 -7.26 -17.25 30.43
N THR A 952 -7.51 -17.13 31.73
CA THR A 952 -8.77 -17.57 32.36
C THR A 952 -9.87 -16.52 32.27
N GLN A 953 -9.50 -15.24 32.06
CA GLN A 953 -10.42 -14.13 31.89
C GLN A 953 -10.81 -13.93 30.41
N SER A 954 -9.89 -14.19 29.48
CA SER A 954 -10.13 -14.06 28.04
C SER A 954 -10.85 -15.25 27.41
N HIS A 955 -10.83 -16.45 28.01
CA HIS A 955 -11.55 -17.63 27.49
C HIS A 955 -13.06 -17.36 27.38
N VAL A 956 -13.67 -17.75 26.26
CA VAL A 956 -15.11 -17.57 25.97
C VAL A 956 -15.86 -18.90 26.06
N TYR A 957 -15.45 -19.87 25.24
CA TYR A 957 -16.18 -21.10 24.99
C TYR A 957 -15.24 -22.23 24.59
N ARG A 958 -15.66 -23.47 24.86
CA ARG A 958 -14.98 -24.69 24.43
C ARG A 958 -15.90 -25.51 23.52
N MET A 959 -15.51 -25.67 22.27
CA MET A 959 -16.23 -26.46 21.27
C MET A 959 -15.58 -27.84 21.14
N TYR A 960 -16.34 -28.92 21.26
CA TYR A 960 -15.81 -30.30 21.21
C TYR A 960 -15.94 -30.89 19.80
N PHE A 961 -14.95 -31.66 19.38
CA PHE A 961 -15.03 -32.46 18.15
C PHE A 961 -15.98 -33.66 18.34
N MET A 962 -16.86 -33.84 17.38
CA MET A 962 -17.81 -34.94 17.24
C MET A 962 -17.11 -36.22 16.75
N GLY A 963 -17.70 -37.38 17.07
CA GLY A 963 -17.22 -38.70 16.63
C GLY A 963 -16.21 -39.42 17.57
N PRO A 964 -15.97 -40.73 17.37
CA PRO A 964 -15.14 -41.59 18.22
C PRO A 964 -13.64 -41.65 17.82
N ASN A 965 -13.18 -40.76 16.92
CA ASN A 965 -11.83 -40.75 16.36
C ASN A 965 -11.38 -42.10 15.78
N THR A 966 -12.09 -42.60 14.77
CA THR A 966 -11.77 -43.88 14.10
C THR A 966 -11.60 -43.71 12.60
N PHE A 967 -10.89 -44.64 11.95
CA PHE A 967 -10.71 -44.67 10.50
C PHE A 967 -12.01 -44.76 9.66
N ARG A 968 -13.19 -44.93 10.29
CA ARG A 968 -14.52 -44.88 9.64
C ARG A 968 -15.33 -43.64 10.00
N GLU A 969 -15.00 -42.99 11.11
CA GLU A 969 -15.71 -41.84 11.67
C GLU A 969 -14.63 -40.99 12.39
N PRO A 970 -13.94 -40.11 11.63
CA PRO A 970 -12.93 -39.22 12.18
C PRO A 970 -13.59 -38.14 13.07
N TRP A 971 -12.75 -37.36 13.73
CA TRP A 971 -13.23 -36.14 14.36
C TRP A 971 -13.75 -35.16 13.30
N HIS A 972 -14.83 -34.47 13.63
CA HIS A 972 -15.39 -33.38 12.84
C HIS A 972 -16.09 -32.36 13.75
N LEU A 973 -16.34 -31.16 13.25
CA LEU A 973 -17.15 -30.13 13.89
C LEU A 973 -18.42 -29.88 13.04
N PRO A 974 -19.55 -29.54 13.67
CA PRO A 974 -20.76 -29.15 12.95
C PRO A 974 -20.58 -27.79 12.27
N TYR A 975 -21.31 -27.59 11.17
CA TYR A 975 -21.53 -26.29 10.57
C TYR A 975 -22.46 -25.43 11.45
N SER A 976 -22.42 -24.11 11.23
CA SER A 976 -23.01 -23.04 12.04
C SER A 976 -22.34 -22.85 13.42
N PRO A 977 -22.02 -21.60 13.82
CA PRO A 977 -21.39 -21.29 15.10
C PRO A 977 -22.41 -21.31 16.26
N PRO A 978 -22.09 -21.90 17.43
CA PRO A 978 -22.92 -21.80 18.62
C PRO A 978 -23.17 -20.35 19.08
N ASP A 979 -24.33 -20.08 19.70
CA ASP A 979 -24.73 -18.74 20.20
C ASP A 979 -23.69 -18.09 21.13
N ALA A 980 -22.94 -18.90 21.87
CA ALA A 980 -21.86 -18.45 22.74
C ALA A 980 -20.71 -17.76 21.98
N ILE A 981 -20.52 -18.07 20.69
CA ILE A 981 -19.45 -17.52 19.85
C ILE A 981 -19.93 -16.77 18.60
N ILE A 982 -21.22 -16.84 18.20
CA ILE A 982 -21.74 -16.16 16.99
C ILE A 982 -21.46 -14.64 16.98
N SER A 983 -21.34 -14.01 18.15
CA SER A 983 -20.98 -12.59 18.28
C SER A 983 -19.49 -12.28 18.06
N ILE A 984 -18.59 -13.26 18.15
CA ILE A 984 -17.13 -13.11 17.98
C ILE A 984 -16.59 -13.70 16.67
N VAL A 985 -17.40 -14.44 15.90
CA VAL A 985 -17.02 -14.98 14.59
C VAL A 985 -17.80 -14.38 13.41
N TYR A 986 -17.23 -14.42 12.22
CA TYR A 986 -17.93 -14.25 10.95
C TYR A 986 -18.40 -15.62 10.43
N GLU A 987 -19.69 -15.79 10.19
CA GLU A 987 -20.30 -17.10 9.89
C GLU A 987 -19.76 -17.75 8.60
N ASP A 988 -19.65 -16.99 7.50
CA ASP A 988 -19.12 -17.49 6.22
C ASP A 988 -17.63 -17.87 6.28
N ALA A 989 -16.87 -17.28 7.20
CA ALA A 989 -15.46 -17.63 7.42
C ALA A 989 -15.30 -18.77 8.42
N PHE A 990 -16.20 -18.85 9.41
CA PHE A 990 -16.30 -19.98 10.34
C PHE A 990 -16.65 -21.28 9.59
N ASN A 991 -17.66 -21.26 8.72
CA ASN A 991 -18.04 -22.46 7.96
C ASN A 991 -16.90 -22.97 7.05
N ARG A 992 -16.11 -22.08 6.42
CA ARG A 992 -14.91 -22.46 5.65
C ARG A 992 -13.79 -23.04 6.53
N PHE A 993 -13.55 -22.45 7.70
CA PHE A 993 -12.64 -23.04 8.70
C PHE A 993 -13.11 -24.44 9.14
N ILE A 994 -14.41 -24.67 9.25
CA ILE A 994 -15.00 -25.99 9.56
C ILE A 994 -14.73 -26.99 8.42
N ASP A 995 -14.88 -26.60 7.15
CA ASP A 995 -14.51 -27.44 5.99
C ASP A 995 -13.03 -27.86 6.06
N GLU A 996 -12.13 -26.88 6.21
CA GLU A 996 -10.68 -27.11 6.23
C GLU A 996 -10.26 -27.98 7.42
N ILE A 997 -10.68 -27.66 8.65
CA ILE A 997 -10.25 -28.42 9.84
C ILE A 997 -10.86 -29.83 9.88
N ASN A 998 -12.07 -30.02 9.33
CA ASN A 998 -12.64 -31.35 9.13
C ASN A 998 -11.82 -32.17 8.11
N SER A 999 -11.27 -31.55 7.07
CA SER A 999 -10.36 -32.22 6.13
C SER A 999 -9.03 -32.62 6.79
N VAL A 1000 -8.44 -31.76 7.63
CA VAL A 1000 -7.22 -32.06 8.40
C VAL A 1000 -7.45 -33.21 9.39
N ALA A 1001 -8.64 -33.27 10.02
CA ALA A 1001 -9.04 -34.31 10.96
C ALA A 1001 -9.37 -35.67 10.30
N ALA A 1002 -9.66 -35.71 9.00
CA ALA A 1002 -10.00 -36.94 8.28
C ALA A 1002 -8.83 -37.95 8.23
N TYR A 1003 -9.13 -39.23 8.02
CA TYR A 1003 -8.13 -40.29 7.84
C TYR A 1003 -8.08 -40.79 6.40
N ASP A 1004 -6.89 -41.01 5.87
CA ASP A 1004 -6.73 -41.65 4.56
C ASP A 1004 -7.19 -43.12 4.59
N TRP A 1005 -7.77 -43.57 3.48
CA TRP A 1005 -8.24 -44.95 3.30
C TRP A 1005 -7.16 -46.02 3.54
N TRP A 1006 -5.90 -45.70 3.26
CA TRP A 1006 -4.77 -46.63 3.43
C TRP A 1006 -4.42 -46.84 4.91
N GLU A 1007 -4.58 -45.83 5.78
CA GLU A 1007 -4.28 -45.95 7.21
C GLU A 1007 -5.17 -46.98 7.92
N GLY A 1008 -6.47 -46.92 7.60
CA GLY A 1008 -7.46 -47.89 8.07
C GLY A 1008 -7.24 -49.28 7.50
N SER A 1009 -6.75 -49.37 6.26
CA SER A 1009 -6.39 -50.63 5.60
C SER A 1009 -5.20 -51.31 6.29
N VAL A 1010 -4.13 -50.56 6.60
CA VAL A 1010 -2.98 -51.04 7.39
C VAL A 1010 -3.42 -51.48 8.79
N HIS A 1011 -4.28 -50.70 9.47
CA HIS A 1011 -4.82 -51.11 10.78
C HIS A 1011 -5.63 -52.41 10.70
N SER A 1012 -6.45 -52.58 9.65
CA SER A 1012 -7.25 -53.79 9.42
C SER A 1012 -6.35 -55.03 9.26
N ILE A 1013 -5.34 -54.96 8.38
CA ILE A 1013 -4.38 -56.04 8.15
C ILE A 1013 -3.62 -56.39 9.44
N LEU A 1014 -3.09 -55.38 10.14
CA LEU A 1014 -2.41 -55.58 11.42
C LEU A 1014 -3.33 -56.15 12.50
N SER A 1015 -4.63 -55.83 12.49
CA SER A 1015 -5.57 -56.33 13.51
C SER A 1015 -5.78 -57.85 13.45
N VAL A 1016 -5.62 -58.44 12.27
CA VAL A 1016 -5.65 -59.89 12.03
C VAL A 1016 -4.29 -60.54 12.31
N LEU A 1017 -3.20 -59.92 11.86
CA LEU A 1017 -1.84 -60.52 11.96
C LEU A 1017 -1.17 -60.34 13.33
N ALA A 1018 -1.32 -59.16 13.95
CA ALA A 1018 -0.60 -58.77 15.16
C ALA A 1018 -1.36 -57.64 15.90
N TYR A 1019 -2.44 -57.98 16.60
CA TYR A 1019 -3.31 -57.02 17.29
C TYR A 1019 -2.58 -55.97 18.17
N PRO A 1020 -1.51 -56.29 18.96
CA PRO A 1020 -0.77 -55.28 19.70
C PRO A 1020 -0.11 -54.22 18.80
N CYS A 1021 0.42 -54.64 17.64
CA CYS A 1021 0.98 -53.72 16.64
C CYS A 1021 -0.13 -52.88 15.99
N ALA A 1022 -1.31 -53.47 15.74
CA ALA A 1022 -2.47 -52.73 15.22
C ALA A 1022 -2.95 -51.64 16.19
N TRP A 1023 -2.94 -51.92 17.49
CA TRP A 1023 -3.29 -50.96 18.54
C TRP A 1023 -2.26 -49.82 18.60
N SER A 1024 -0.96 -50.15 18.62
CA SER A 1024 0.11 -49.15 18.61
C SER A 1024 0.10 -48.28 17.35
N TRP A 1025 -0.14 -48.86 16.17
CA TRP A 1025 -0.33 -48.13 14.91
C TRP A 1025 -1.47 -47.11 15.00
N LYS A 1026 -2.64 -47.55 15.49
CA LYS A 1026 -3.81 -46.67 15.67
C LYS A 1026 -3.54 -45.53 16.65
N GLN A 1027 -2.84 -45.79 17.76
CA GLN A 1027 -2.48 -44.74 18.71
C GLN A 1027 -1.41 -43.79 18.17
N TRP A 1028 -0.48 -44.27 17.35
CA TRP A 1028 0.51 -43.41 16.68
C TRP A 1028 -0.15 -42.45 15.68
N ARG A 1029 -0.99 -42.96 14.77
CA ARG A 1029 -1.72 -42.11 13.80
C ARG A 1029 -2.63 -41.08 14.47
N ARG A 1030 -3.29 -41.43 15.58
CA ARG A 1030 -4.05 -40.49 16.41
C ARG A 1030 -3.20 -39.35 16.99
N LYS A 1031 -1.97 -39.63 17.45
CA LYS A 1031 -1.04 -38.58 17.91
C LYS A 1031 -0.63 -37.65 16.78
N VAL A 1032 -0.29 -38.20 15.61
CA VAL A 1032 0.06 -37.41 14.42
C VAL A 1032 -1.09 -36.47 14.02
N LYS A 1033 -2.34 -36.96 14.01
CA LYS A 1033 -3.51 -36.11 13.69
C LYS A 1033 -3.79 -35.03 14.74
N VAL A 1034 -3.60 -35.28 16.05
CA VAL A 1034 -3.68 -34.22 17.07
C VAL A 1034 -2.60 -33.16 16.86
N HIS A 1035 -1.35 -33.56 16.59
CA HIS A 1035 -0.28 -32.61 16.32
C HIS A 1035 -0.57 -31.76 15.08
N ARG A 1036 -1.02 -32.36 13.96
CA ARG A 1036 -1.38 -31.58 12.76
C ARG A 1036 -2.55 -30.63 12.99
N LEU A 1037 -3.55 -30.99 13.80
CA LEU A 1037 -4.65 -30.07 14.18
C LEU A 1037 -4.17 -28.92 15.07
N GLN A 1038 -3.17 -29.15 15.93
CA GLN A 1038 -2.54 -28.11 16.76
C GLN A 1038 -1.62 -27.20 15.95
N GLU A 1039 -0.93 -27.74 14.96
CA GLU A 1039 -0.08 -27.04 14.00
C GLU A 1039 -0.94 -26.15 13.07
N TYR A 1040 -1.98 -26.73 12.45
CA TYR A 1040 -2.92 -26.00 11.60
C TYR A 1040 -3.51 -24.76 12.30
N VAL A 1041 -4.08 -24.91 13.50
CA VAL A 1041 -4.67 -23.77 14.24
C VAL A 1041 -3.63 -22.81 14.84
N LYS A 1042 -2.34 -23.18 14.92
CA LYS A 1042 -1.29 -22.32 15.47
C LYS A 1042 -0.52 -21.53 14.41
N SER A 1043 -0.32 -22.10 13.22
CA SER A 1043 0.57 -21.55 12.20
C SER A 1043 0.08 -21.64 10.75
N GLU A 1044 -0.75 -22.62 10.37
CA GLU A 1044 -1.26 -22.70 8.98
C GLU A 1044 -2.49 -21.80 8.76
N TYR A 1045 -3.35 -21.66 9.77
CA TYR A 1045 -4.62 -20.92 9.70
C TYR A 1045 -4.49 -19.47 10.23
N ASP A 1046 -5.04 -18.50 9.49
CA ASP A 1046 -4.92 -17.06 9.72
C ASP A 1046 -5.88 -16.48 10.78
N HIS A 1047 -6.67 -17.34 11.45
CA HIS A 1047 -7.73 -16.98 12.40
C HIS A 1047 -8.82 -16.07 11.77
N SER A 1048 -8.97 -16.03 10.45
CA SER A 1048 -9.90 -15.15 9.69
C SER A 1048 -11.36 -15.18 10.14
N CYS A 1049 -11.82 -16.29 10.73
CA CYS A 1049 -13.17 -16.40 11.26
C CYS A 1049 -13.40 -15.48 12.48
N LEU A 1050 -12.38 -15.04 13.20
CA LEU A 1050 -12.50 -14.16 14.37
C LEU A 1050 -12.71 -12.69 13.97
N ARG A 1051 -13.55 -11.97 14.72
CA ARG A 1051 -13.79 -10.53 14.50
C ARG A 1051 -12.63 -9.67 15.00
N SER A 1052 -12.13 -9.91 16.21
CA SER A 1052 -10.96 -9.23 16.78
C SER A 1052 -9.73 -9.30 15.86
N CYS A 1053 -9.15 -8.15 15.59
CA CYS A 1053 -8.01 -8.01 14.70
C CYS A 1053 -6.69 -8.29 15.44
N ARG A 1054 -6.61 -7.97 16.73
CA ARG A 1054 -5.51 -8.37 17.62
C ARG A 1054 -5.44 -9.88 17.83
N SER A 1055 -6.57 -10.59 17.79
CA SER A 1055 -6.58 -12.06 17.86
C SER A 1055 -5.93 -12.69 16.62
N ARG A 1056 -6.25 -12.15 15.44
CA ARG A 1056 -5.70 -12.56 14.14
C ARG A 1056 -4.22 -12.22 14.01
N ALA A 1057 -3.85 -10.94 14.17
CA ALA A 1057 -2.47 -10.47 14.07
C ALA A 1057 -1.48 -11.09 15.08
N LEU A 1058 -1.98 -11.73 16.16
CA LEU A 1058 -1.15 -12.40 17.17
C LEU A 1058 -1.29 -13.93 17.20
N TYR A 1059 -2.12 -14.54 16.33
CA TYR A 1059 -2.42 -15.98 16.31
C TYR A 1059 -2.81 -16.55 17.69
N LYS A 1060 -3.60 -15.78 18.46
CA LYS A 1060 -3.86 -16.04 19.90
C LYS A 1060 -5.34 -16.21 20.28
N GLY A 1061 -6.27 -16.14 19.33
CA GLY A 1061 -7.71 -16.24 19.61
C GLY A 1061 -8.24 -17.67 19.74
N MET A 1062 -7.52 -18.68 19.25
CA MET A 1062 -7.96 -20.09 19.23
C MET A 1062 -6.83 -21.03 19.66
N LYS A 1063 -7.16 -22.12 20.38
CA LYS A 1063 -6.21 -23.19 20.74
C LYS A 1063 -6.87 -24.57 20.68
N VAL A 1064 -6.18 -25.57 20.12
CA VAL A 1064 -6.66 -26.97 20.06
C VAL A 1064 -6.06 -27.80 21.20
N GLY A 1065 -6.91 -28.57 21.89
CA GLY A 1065 -6.50 -29.55 22.89
C GLY A 1065 -7.18 -30.90 22.72
N ALA A 1066 -6.62 -31.92 23.36
CA ALA A 1066 -7.11 -33.29 23.29
C ALA A 1066 -6.87 -34.06 24.59
N THR A 1067 -7.75 -35.02 24.84
CA THR A 1067 -7.66 -35.95 25.97
C THR A 1067 -6.45 -36.90 25.85
N PRO A 1068 -5.81 -37.33 26.95
CA PRO A 1068 -4.61 -38.19 26.91
C PRO A 1068 -4.78 -39.55 26.20
N ASP A 1069 -6.01 -40.06 26.10
CA ASP A 1069 -6.39 -41.28 25.41
C ASP A 1069 -6.81 -41.06 23.93
N LEU A 1070 -6.81 -39.79 23.48
CA LEU A 1070 -7.01 -39.36 22.09
C LEU A 1070 -8.38 -39.75 21.52
N MET A 1071 -9.40 -39.85 22.39
CA MET A 1071 -10.80 -40.13 21.98
C MET A 1071 -11.61 -38.83 21.79
N VAL A 1072 -11.33 -37.80 22.60
CA VAL A 1072 -11.99 -36.48 22.52
C VAL A 1072 -10.95 -35.39 22.27
N ALA A 1073 -11.25 -34.49 21.33
CA ALA A 1073 -10.54 -33.23 21.08
C ALA A 1073 -11.51 -32.04 21.22
N TYR A 1074 -10.96 -30.83 21.37
CA TYR A 1074 -11.73 -29.60 21.51
C TYR A 1074 -10.92 -28.37 21.05
N ILE A 1075 -11.63 -27.27 20.78
CA ILE A 1075 -11.09 -25.95 20.50
C ILE A 1075 -11.57 -24.98 21.59
N ASP A 1076 -10.62 -24.30 22.21
CA ASP A 1076 -10.87 -23.20 23.15
C ASP A 1076 -10.76 -21.85 22.41
N PHE A 1077 -11.78 -21.00 22.55
CA PHE A 1077 -11.83 -19.64 21.99
C PHE A 1077 -11.52 -18.57 23.04
N PHE A 1078 -10.77 -17.53 22.68
CA PHE A 1078 -10.28 -16.47 23.55
C PHE A 1078 -10.49 -15.08 22.93
N LEU A 1079 -10.87 -14.09 23.74
CA LEU A 1079 -10.99 -12.68 23.34
C LEU A 1079 -9.61 -12.03 23.19
N GLY A 1080 -9.39 -11.31 22.08
CA GLY A 1080 -8.15 -10.56 21.85
C GLY A 1080 -7.99 -9.27 22.67
N GLY A 1081 -9.10 -8.73 23.18
CA GLY A 1081 -9.16 -7.49 23.97
C GLY A 1081 -9.83 -6.31 23.25
N ASP A 1082 -9.86 -6.31 21.91
CA ASP A 1082 -10.52 -5.26 21.10
C ASP A 1082 -12.06 -5.29 21.23
N GLU A 1083 -12.58 -6.50 21.47
CA GLU A 1083 -14.01 -6.83 21.58
C GLU A 1083 -14.55 -6.42 22.95
N LYS A 1084 -14.88 -5.13 23.12
CA LYS A 1084 -15.43 -4.61 24.37
C LYS A 1084 -16.86 -5.13 24.64
N ARG A 1085 -16.92 -6.23 25.41
CA ARG A 1085 -18.06 -6.55 26.28
C ARG A 1085 -17.75 -6.06 27.70
N PHE A 1086 -18.38 -4.96 28.12
CA PHE A 1086 -18.41 -4.55 29.54
C PHE A 1086 -19.03 -5.61 30.47
N ASP A 1087 -19.74 -6.58 29.89
CA ASP A 1087 -20.47 -7.63 30.61
C ASP A 1087 -19.61 -8.83 31.06
N ILE A 1088 -18.31 -8.88 30.76
CA ILE A 1088 -17.43 -10.02 31.11
C ILE A 1088 -17.34 -10.23 32.64
N VAL A 1089 -17.37 -9.15 33.42
CA VAL A 1089 -17.33 -9.19 34.90
C VAL A 1089 -18.62 -9.78 35.50
N SER A 1090 -19.75 -9.74 34.79
CA SER A 1090 -21.04 -10.31 35.24
C SER A 1090 -21.23 -11.79 34.88
N THR A 1091 -20.37 -12.34 34.01
CA THR A 1091 -20.74 -13.45 33.11
C THR A 1091 -20.40 -14.86 33.63
N ILE A 1092 -19.78 -15.03 34.82
CA ILE A 1092 -19.46 -16.37 35.36
C ILE A 1092 -20.72 -17.26 35.46
N LYS A 1093 -21.84 -16.72 35.98
CA LYS A 1093 -23.12 -17.46 36.04
C LYS A 1093 -23.69 -17.81 34.67
N LYS A 1094 -23.47 -16.97 33.64
CA LYS A 1094 -23.91 -17.22 32.25
C LYS A 1094 -23.10 -18.32 31.54
N ARG A 1095 -21.98 -18.77 32.12
CA ARG A 1095 -21.17 -19.89 31.60
C ARG A 1095 -21.64 -21.27 32.10
N PHE A 1096 -22.65 -21.31 32.96
CA PHE A 1096 -23.33 -22.53 33.38
C PHE A 1096 -24.71 -22.61 32.70
N PRO A 1097 -25.18 -23.80 32.28
CA PRO A 1097 -24.59 -25.11 32.55
C PRO A 1097 -23.39 -25.45 31.63
N MET A 1098 -22.31 -25.98 32.21
CA MET A 1098 -21.09 -26.36 31.49
C MET A 1098 -21.09 -27.87 31.20
N CYS A 1099 -20.97 -28.26 29.93
CA CYS A 1099 -20.79 -29.65 29.52
C CYS A 1099 -19.30 -30.04 29.49
N ILE A 1100 -18.96 -31.17 30.10
CA ILE A 1100 -17.62 -31.77 30.04
C ILE A 1100 -17.75 -33.26 29.66
N LEU A 1101 -17.26 -33.61 28.48
CA LEU A 1101 -17.35 -34.96 27.92
C LEU A 1101 -16.31 -35.91 28.54
N PHE A 1102 -16.62 -37.19 28.63
CA PHE A 1102 -15.65 -38.21 29.02
C PHE A 1102 -14.81 -38.68 27.82
N GLY A 1103 -13.50 -38.80 28.03
CA GLY A 1103 -12.65 -39.65 27.19
C GLY A 1103 -12.97 -41.14 27.39
N GLY A 1104 -12.37 -41.99 26.57
CA GLY A 1104 -12.58 -43.44 26.54
C GLY A 1104 -13.83 -43.89 25.77
N HIS A 1105 -13.96 -45.21 25.60
CA HIS A 1105 -15.15 -45.84 25.01
C HIS A 1105 -15.66 -47.04 25.81
N GLY A 1106 -15.40 -47.04 27.13
CA GLY A 1106 -15.87 -48.07 28.06
C GLY A 1106 -15.32 -49.47 27.79
N SER A 1107 -14.08 -49.55 27.27
CA SER A 1107 -13.36 -50.82 27.08
C SER A 1107 -12.16 -50.93 28.02
N TYR A 1108 -11.63 -52.14 28.18
CA TYR A 1108 -10.50 -52.40 29.07
C TYR A 1108 -9.20 -51.66 28.66
N MET A 1109 -9.05 -51.29 27.38
CA MET A 1109 -7.89 -50.55 26.86
C MET A 1109 -8.07 -49.02 26.88
N SER A 1110 -9.31 -48.52 26.99
CA SER A 1110 -9.60 -47.09 27.21
C SER A 1110 -10.94 -46.96 27.95
N PRO A 1111 -10.92 -47.12 29.30
CA PRO A 1111 -12.10 -46.93 30.13
C PRO A 1111 -12.58 -45.47 30.08
N TYR A 1112 -13.83 -45.23 30.46
CA TYR A 1112 -14.33 -43.85 30.54
C TYR A 1112 -13.54 -43.04 31.58
N ASN A 1113 -13.20 -41.80 31.23
CA ASN A 1113 -12.36 -40.93 32.05
C ASN A 1113 -12.67 -39.45 31.79
N LEU A 1114 -13.05 -38.71 32.83
CA LEU A 1114 -13.15 -37.25 32.82
C LEU A 1114 -11.74 -36.64 32.85
N CYS A 1115 -11.36 -35.94 31.78
CA CYS A 1115 -10.16 -35.08 31.80
C CYS A 1115 -10.52 -33.73 32.41
N SER A 1116 -9.61 -33.16 33.21
CA SER A 1116 -9.77 -31.83 33.79
C SER A 1116 -8.46 -31.07 33.67
N ASP A 1117 -8.38 -30.25 32.62
CA ASP A 1117 -7.19 -29.46 32.33
C ASP A 1117 -7.05 -28.30 33.33
N THR A 1118 -5.90 -27.62 33.31
CA THR A 1118 -5.68 -26.39 34.10
C THR A 1118 -6.72 -25.31 33.82
N LEU A 1119 -7.14 -25.15 32.56
CA LEU A 1119 -8.14 -24.17 32.15
C LEU A 1119 -9.52 -24.45 32.79
N ILE A 1120 -10.06 -25.67 32.62
CA ILE A 1120 -11.32 -26.08 33.27
C ILE A 1120 -11.21 -25.98 34.80
N THR A 1121 -10.08 -26.40 35.37
CA THR A 1121 -9.84 -26.35 36.82
C THR A 1121 -9.84 -24.91 37.34
N ASN A 1122 -9.28 -23.96 36.58
CA ASN A 1122 -9.26 -22.54 36.96
C ASN A 1122 -10.63 -21.86 36.78
N LEU A 1123 -11.37 -22.19 35.71
CA LEU A 1123 -12.74 -21.69 35.50
C LEU A 1123 -13.67 -22.16 36.61
N LEU A 1124 -13.67 -23.45 36.92
CA LEU A 1124 -14.45 -24.00 38.03
C LEU A 1124 -13.91 -23.53 39.39
N GLY A 1125 -12.61 -23.22 39.48
CA GLY A 1125 -11.92 -22.67 40.65
C GLY A 1125 -12.52 -21.37 41.21
N GLN A 1126 -13.33 -20.67 40.41
CA GLN A 1126 -14.08 -19.47 40.82
C GLN A 1126 -15.34 -19.78 41.67
N HIS A 1127 -15.81 -21.03 41.67
CA HIS A 1127 -16.95 -21.51 42.46
C HIS A 1127 -16.59 -22.70 43.36
N ILE A 1128 -15.95 -23.73 42.81
CA ILE A 1128 -15.53 -24.95 43.51
C ILE A 1128 -14.01 -24.91 43.69
N PRO A 1129 -13.46 -24.99 44.92
CA PRO A 1129 -12.02 -25.00 45.11
C PRO A 1129 -11.33 -26.10 44.31
N ALA A 1130 -10.23 -25.78 43.62
CA ALA A 1130 -9.53 -26.72 42.73
C ALA A 1130 -9.13 -28.04 43.41
N SER A 1131 -8.86 -28.02 44.72
CA SER A 1131 -8.58 -29.20 45.53
C SER A 1131 -9.80 -30.12 45.73
N VAL A 1132 -11.01 -29.55 45.81
CA VAL A 1132 -12.29 -30.31 45.84
C VAL A 1132 -12.57 -30.85 44.45
N TRP A 1133 -12.41 -30.04 43.41
CA TRP A 1133 -12.63 -30.46 42.02
C TRP A 1133 -11.71 -31.62 41.60
N HIS A 1134 -10.40 -31.53 41.85
CA HIS A 1134 -9.47 -32.63 41.54
C HIS A 1134 -9.79 -33.92 42.32
N ARG A 1135 -10.29 -33.83 43.56
CA ARG A 1135 -10.76 -35.00 44.33
C ARG A 1135 -12.02 -35.61 43.73
N LEU A 1136 -12.98 -34.79 43.30
CA LEU A 1136 -14.19 -35.24 42.60
C LEU A 1136 -13.83 -35.94 41.29
N VAL A 1137 -12.97 -35.33 40.46
CA VAL A 1137 -12.49 -35.92 39.20
C VAL A 1137 -11.77 -37.25 39.45
N ALA A 1138 -10.88 -37.34 40.45
CA ALA A 1138 -10.18 -38.58 40.79
C ALA A 1138 -11.13 -39.68 41.29
N GLY A 1139 -12.12 -39.33 42.12
CA GLY A 1139 -13.15 -40.27 42.61
C GLY A 1139 -14.06 -40.75 41.48
N LEU A 1140 -14.54 -39.84 40.63
CA LEU A 1140 -15.38 -40.16 39.47
C LEU A 1140 -14.62 -41.06 38.49
N ASN A 1141 -13.34 -40.77 38.22
CA ASN A 1141 -12.50 -41.59 37.35
C ASN A 1141 -12.17 -42.97 37.94
N ALA A 1142 -12.25 -43.15 39.26
CA ALA A 1142 -12.21 -44.49 39.86
C ALA A 1142 -13.49 -45.28 39.57
N GLN A 1143 -14.67 -44.63 39.64
CA GLN A 1143 -15.96 -45.27 39.34
C GLN A 1143 -16.16 -45.52 37.83
N LEU A 1144 -15.82 -44.56 36.96
CA LEU A 1144 -15.98 -44.66 35.50
C LEU A 1144 -15.18 -45.83 34.89
N ARG A 1145 -14.08 -46.26 35.52
CA ARG A 1145 -13.33 -47.47 35.15
C ARG A 1145 -14.12 -48.77 35.30
N THR A 1146 -15.21 -48.77 36.06
CA THR A 1146 -16.13 -49.92 36.18
C THR A 1146 -17.20 -49.95 35.07
N VAL A 1147 -17.44 -48.82 34.41
CA VAL A 1147 -18.47 -48.67 33.36
C VAL A 1147 -18.01 -49.36 32.08
N ARG A 1148 -18.81 -50.32 31.60
CA ARG A 1148 -18.56 -51.05 30.36
C ARG A 1148 -19.61 -50.68 29.33
N ASN A 1149 -19.16 -50.32 28.13
CA ASN A 1149 -20.02 -49.85 27.04
C ASN A 1149 -21.13 -50.88 26.70
N GLY A 1150 -20.77 -52.16 26.55
CA GLY A 1150 -21.72 -53.25 26.28
C GLY A 1150 -22.73 -53.59 27.41
N SER A 1151 -22.67 -52.93 28.57
CA SER A 1151 -23.60 -53.14 29.68
C SER A 1151 -24.02 -51.83 30.37
N ILE A 1152 -23.98 -50.72 29.64
CA ILE A 1152 -24.00 -49.35 30.18
C ILE A 1152 -25.16 -49.08 31.15
N ARG A 1153 -26.39 -49.53 30.81
CA ARG A 1153 -27.60 -49.36 31.65
C ARG A 1153 -27.49 -49.96 33.06
N THR A 1154 -26.62 -50.96 33.26
CA THR A 1154 -26.39 -51.59 34.58
C THR A 1154 -25.16 -51.03 35.29
N THR A 1155 -24.05 -50.84 34.57
CA THR A 1155 -22.79 -50.38 35.18
C THR A 1155 -22.74 -48.88 35.46
N LEU A 1156 -23.68 -48.09 34.94
CA LEU A 1156 -23.79 -46.65 35.21
C LEU A 1156 -24.51 -46.34 36.54
N ILE A 1157 -25.33 -47.26 37.06
CA ILE A 1157 -26.11 -47.06 38.30
C ILE A 1157 -25.19 -46.75 39.50
N PRO A 1158 -24.11 -47.51 39.78
CA PRO A 1158 -23.18 -47.17 40.87
C PRO A 1158 -22.51 -45.80 40.71
N VAL A 1159 -22.32 -45.32 39.47
CA VAL A 1159 -21.76 -43.98 39.21
C VAL A 1159 -22.79 -42.90 39.55
N ILE A 1160 -24.05 -43.09 39.15
CA ILE A 1160 -25.15 -42.16 39.47
C ILE A 1160 -25.38 -42.10 40.98
N ASP A 1161 -25.38 -43.24 41.66
CA ASP A 1161 -25.57 -43.30 43.11
C ASP A 1161 -24.35 -42.73 43.87
N TRP A 1162 -23.12 -42.94 43.39
CA TRP A 1162 -21.93 -42.27 43.93
C TRP A 1162 -21.96 -40.75 43.69
N ILE A 1163 -22.41 -40.28 42.52
CA ILE A 1163 -22.61 -38.85 42.26
C ILE A 1163 -23.64 -38.26 43.24
N ARG A 1164 -24.78 -38.94 43.44
CA ARG A 1164 -25.84 -38.47 44.35
C ARG A 1164 -25.43 -38.48 45.82
N SER A 1165 -24.67 -39.48 46.27
CA SER A 1165 -24.35 -39.70 47.69
C SER A 1165 -23.01 -39.12 48.15
N HIS A 1166 -22.02 -38.98 47.26
CA HIS A 1166 -20.65 -38.57 47.61
C HIS A 1166 -20.16 -37.34 46.83
N ALA A 1167 -20.49 -37.20 45.54
CA ALA A 1167 -20.01 -36.07 44.76
C ALA A 1167 -20.83 -34.80 45.02
N ASN A 1168 -22.14 -34.82 44.75
CA ASN A 1168 -23.01 -33.64 44.87
C ASN A 1168 -23.01 -33.03 46.28
N PRO A 1169 -23.13 -33.78 47.39
CA PRO A 1169 -23.07 -33.20 48.73
C PRO A 1169 -21.75 -32.48 49.08
N GLN A 1170 -20.66 -32.70 48.32
CA GLN A 1170 -19.39 -32.00 48.49
C GLN A 1170 -19.27 -30.71 47.64
N ILE A 1171 -20.13 -30.51 46.64
CA ILE A 1171 -20.14 -29.32 45.76
C ILE A 1171 -21.41 -28.47 45.86
N GLU A 1172 -22.49 -29.04 46.39
CA GLU A 1172 -23.75 -28.34 46.66
C GLU A 1172 -23.57 -27.26 47.74
N PHE A 1173 -22.67 -27.51 48.70
CA PHE A 1173 -22.15 -26.50 49.64
C PHE A 1173 -21.46 -25.30 48.94
N HIS A 1174 -20.92 -25.50 47.73
CA HIS A 1174 -20.34 -24.46 46.88
C HIS A 1174 -21.35 -23.88 45.86
N GLY A 1175 -22.64 -24.19 46.00
CA GLY A 1175 -23.70 -23.72 45.10
C GLY A 1175 -23.68 -24.35 43.70
N ALA A 1176 -23.02 -25.50 43.55
CA ALA A 1176 -22.84 -26.21 42.30
C ALA A 1176 -23.35 -27.66 42.37
N LYS A 1177 -23.88 -28.16 41.25
CA LYS A 1177 -24.39 -29.53 41.11
C LYS A 1177 -23.81 -30.18 39.85
N VAL A 1178 -23.49 -31.47 39.94
CA VAL A 1178 -23.06 -32.30 38.81
C VAL A 1178 -24.13 -33.33 38.51
N GLU A 1179 -24.56 -33.38 37.25
CA GLU A 1179 -25.41 -34.45 36.73
C GLU A 1179 -24.71 -35.16 35.56
N LEU A 1180 -25.03 -36.43 35.36
CA LEU A 1180 -24.41 -37.25 34.32
C LEU A 1180 -25.29 -37.23 33.07
N GLY A 1181 -24.75 -36.69 31.98
CA GLY A 1181 -25.45 -36.49 30.72
C GLY A 1181 -25.06 -37.51 29.65
N TRP A 1182 -25.95 -37.73 28.69
CA TRP A 1182 -25.70 -38.51 27.48
C TRP A 1182 -26.00 -37.63 26.27
N PHE A 1183 -24.94 -37.11 25.65
CA PHE A 1183 -25.01 -36.06 24.64
C PHE A 1183 -24.99 -36.69 23.25
N GLN A 1184 -25.96 -36.35 22.39
CA GLN A 1184 -25.96 -36.81 21.00
C GLN A 1184 -24.88 -36.05 20.23
N ALA A 1185 -23.89 -36.78 19.72
CA ALA A 1185 -22.70 -36.20 19.11
C ALA A 1185 -22.75 -36.23 17.58
N THR A 1186 -23.72 -36.90 16.94
CA THR A 1186 -23.80 -37.00 15.48
C THR A 1186 -25.22 -37.27 14.97
N ALA A 1187 -25.43 -37.08 13.67
CA ALA A 1187 -26.59 -37.62 12.94
C ALA A 1187 -26.53 -39.17 12.79
N SER A 1188 -25.36 -39.80 12.95
CA SER A 1188 -25.15 -41.26 12.93
C SER A 1188 -25.60 -41.99 14.20
N HIS A 1189 -26.38 -41.35 15.08
CA HIS A 1189 -26.81 -41.84 16.39
C HIS A 1189 -25.65 -42.24 17.34
N TYR A 1190 -24.48 -41.60 17.24
CA TYR A 1190 -23.43 -41.73 18.24
C TYR A 1190 -23.69 -40.81 19.44
N TYR A 1191 -23.66 -41.36 20.66
CA TYR A 1191 -23.93 -40.63 21.90
C TYR A 1191 -22.75 -40.73 22.87
N GLN A 1192 -22.17 -39.59 23.25
CA GLN A 1192 -21.04 -39.49 24.18
C GLN A 1192 -21.54 -39.27 25.62
N LEU A 1193 -20.96 -39.99 26.59
CA LEU A 1193 -21.20 -39.72 28.01
C LEU A 1193 -20.38 -38.52 28.48
N GLY A 1194 -20.92 -37.77 29.44
CA GLY A 1194 -20.21 -36.68 30.10
C GLY A 1194 -20.91 -36.25 31.38
N ILE A 1195 -20.49 -35.12 31.92
CA ILE A 1195 -21.18 -34.42 33.01
C ILE A 1195 -21.66 -33.05 32.57
N LEU A 1196 -22.78 -32.64 33.16
CA LEU A 1196 -23.29 -31.28 33.15
C LEU A 1196 -23.04 -30.67 34.54
N VAL A 1197 -22.28 -29.58 34.60
CA VAL A 1197 -22.07 -28.78 35.81
C VAL A 1197 -23.06 -27.61 35.80
N VAL A 1198 -23.82 -27.42 36.86
CA VAL A 1198 -24.86 -26.38 37.00
C VAL A 1198 -24.61 -25.58 38.28
N THR A 1199 -24.91 -24.28 38.30
CA THR A 1199 -24.79 -23.44 39.51
C THR A 1199 -26.05 -22.61 39.76
N GLY A 1200 -26.42 -22.44 41.04
CA GLY A 1200 -27.61 -21.68 41.45
C GLY A 1200 -28.95 -22.39 41.22
N GLU A 1201 -30.06 -21.67 41.47
CA GLU A 1201 -31.45 -22.18 41.44
C GLU A 1201 -32.01 -22.39 40.01
N TYR A 1202 -31.24 -23.01 39.12
CA TYR A 1202 -31.78 -23.49 37.84
C TYR A 1202 -32.66 -24.73 38.06
N ALA A 1203 -33.95 -24.49 38.34
CA ALA A 1203 -34.97 -25.52 38.37
C ALA A 1203 -35.06 -26.23 37.01
N PHE A 1204 -35.03 -27.56 37.03
CA PHE A 1204 -34.76 -28.42 35.87
C PHE A 1204 -35.99 -28.63 34.94
N GLN A 1205 -36.77 -27.57 34.68
CA GLN A 1205 -38.09 -27.66 34.03
C GLN A 1205 -38.24 -26.87 32.73
N ASN A 1206 -37.41 -25.86 32.42
CA ASN A 1206 -37.63 -24.98 31.26
C ASN A 1206 -36.71 -25.21 30.04
N THR A 1207 -35.74 -26.14 30.12
CA THR A 1207 -34.79 -26.44 29.01
C THR A 1207 -35.39 -27.28 27.87
N TRP A 1208 -36.73 -27.33 27.76
CA TRP A 1208 -37.48 -28.02 26.69
C TRP A 1208 -38.45 -27.11 25.91
N GLU A 1209 -38.51 -25.80 26.22
CA GLU A 1209 -39.41 -24.85 25.54
C GLU A 1209 -38.72 -23.64 24.88
N ALA A 1210 -37.40 -23.49 25.06
CA ALA A 1210 -36.62 -22.35 24.58
C ALA A 1210 -35.90 -22.61 23.24
N ASP A 1211 -36.39 -23.55 22.43
CA ASP A 1211 -36.19 -23.50 20.99
C ASP A 1211 -37.43 -24.05 20.27
N LYS A 1212 -38.00 -23.27 19.35
CA LYS A 1212 -39.34 -23.52 18.76
C LYS A 1212 -39.39 -23.31 17.24
N SER A 1213 -38.21 -23.24 16.61
CA SER A 1213 -37.97 -23.33 15.16
C SER A 1213 -36.65 -24.09 14.99
N ASP A 1214 -36.62 -25.40 14.74
CA ASP A 1214 -37.44 -26.11 13.76
C ASP A 1214 -37.95 -27.50 14.19
N ARG A 1215 -38.89 -28.04 13.40
CA ARG A 1215 -39.43 -29.40 13.58
C ARG A 1215 -38.58 -30.44 12.85
N MET A 1216 -38.04 -31.40 13.61
CA MET A 1216 -37.92 -32.80 13.16
C MET A 1216 -38.41 -33.79 14.23
N ASP A 1217 -38.90 -34.94 13.78
CA ASP A 1217 -39.81 -35.78 14.58
C ASP A 1217 -39.15 -36.56 15.74
N LEU A 1218 -39.56 -36.20 16.96
CA LEU A 1218 -39.20 -36.90 18.20
C LEU A 1218 -40.01 -38.19 18.41
N LYS A 1219 -39.60 -39.29 17.75
CA LYS A 1219 -40.04 -40.64 18.14
C LYS A 1219 -39.25 -41.13 19.36
N LYS A 1220 -39.95 -41.33 20.48
CA LYS A 1220 -39.41 -41.91 21.72
C LYS A 1220 -38.80 -43.31 21.49
N PRO A 1221 -37.54 -43.57 21.91
CA PRO A 1221 -37.02 -44.92 22.09
C PRO A 1221 -37.31 -45.48 23.50
N ARG A 1222 -36.93 -46.74 23.72
CA ARG A 1222 -37.00 -47.50 25.00
C ARG A 1222 -35.63 -47.61 25.67
#